data_AF-A0A7X9AXD5-F1
#
_entry.id   AF-A0A7X9AXD5-F1
#
_cell.length_a   1.000
_cell.length_b   1.000
_cell.length_c   1.000
_cell.angle_alpha   90.00
_cell.angle_beta   90.00
_cell.angle_gamma   90.00
#
_symmetry.space_group_name_H-M   'P 1'
#
loop_
_entity.id
_entity.type
_entity.pdbx_description
1 polymer ?
#
loop_
_entity_poly.entity_id
_entity_poly.type
_entity_poly.pdbx_seq_one_letter_code
_entity_poly.pdbx_strand_id
1 'polypeptide(L)'
;MLSKAITGKAPLPTTCDDLVSDLVLIGSDAVNLEVHHLIKSRRISSLGIRTGTDDYRIVSLNDNGRQILILAGGRKRADYYAVYDYFERYCSCRWFWDGDILPQRDELPLENIDHLQQFRFRYRGLRYFAHRSLHRFQAEHWSVPEWERELHYLLKKRFNLFMLRIGSDDQFQQAFPESVPYPPEDAQDPDAISRSYNDRTCFWGLKERGRIRSQIIAMAHKLDLCHPVDMGPMTHWYSRTPAAFLKTHQPVLQAQSTDDYNEQSGQTWELTNEENLANYWKLTQAELRRGERPELFHIIGLAERRFGDAEENLQLKLYAYRRFIRLLRNDYPNAVLLIASWDLMIQWNVDDVRQLLQELDPENTIILDYTQDLQCRPNDFVQWGLPHRFPYIFGIFQGVVRYSGTAFDFAYTERNFQQTLNDSFCKGMVMWSEMSHANTLLHEYLAKRSAGDSFSLHEFCRDRYGCEAESMEKVWKTLEKEFAANSFHQTGLVFDDTFNLLNHLAKMPQDHCESAMREEFRKLQEMRPHLPGVYAALADITARTSDEMVLRDIIDIARTHLMSDLVCELGSVMGRLWTWRKDNGEKPSADRFVKLTEYLAKLLETSDEYSLCHSLELLAQVHPLNPASEQTLMGNAENSYCRTYIAELARAIYIPEAKFLRDWIASAQKEDRADSQMLLDAEAAIRDKFYAHPLAAHKVQGEPLSCVLNELENI
;
A
#
# COMPACT_ATOMS: atom_id res chain seq x y z
N MET A 1 6.70 7.15 28.55
CA MET A 1 6.43 8.29 27.63
C MET A 1 4.95 8.62 27.57
N LEU A 2 4.09 7.69 27.13
CA LEU A 2 2.63 7.91 27.06
C LEU A 2 2.05 8.52 28.33
N SER A 3 2.27 7.91 29.51
CA SER A 3 1.83 8.48 30.79
C SER A 3 2.19 9.96 30.96
N LYS A 4 3.42 10.37 30.60
CA LYS A 4 3.83 11.77 30.72
C LYS A 4 3.05 12.67 29.76
N ALA A 5 2.72 12.19 28.57
CA ALA A 5 1.97 12.96 27.57
C ALA A 5 0.51 13.17 27.98
N ILE A 6 -0.11 12.20 28.66
CA ILE A 6 -1.51 12.27 29.12
C ILE A 6 -1.66 12.89 30.51
N THR A 7 -0.76 12.62 31.46
CA THR A 7 -0.90 13.07 32.85
C THR A 7 0.10 14.12 33.30
N GLY A 8 1.05 14.49 32.43
CA GLY A 8 2.21 15.31 32.82
C GLY A 8 3.21 14.58 33.71
N LYS A 9 2.89 13.38 34.21
CA LYS A 9 3.71 12.60 35.15
C LYS A 9 4.27 11.35 34.46
N ALA A 10 5.58 11.15 34.61
CA ALA A 10 6.23 9.92 34.21
C ALA A 10 6.28 8.96 35.41
N PRO A 11 5.77 7.72 35.31
CA PRO A 11 5.98 6.72 36.34
C PRO A 11 7.48 6.44 36.44
N LEU A 12 7.97 6.22 37.66
CA LEU A 12 9.36 5.88 37.94
C LEU A 12 9.59 4.41 37.56
N PRO A 13 10.50 4.12 36.61
CA PRO A 13 10.90 2.75 36.34
C PRO A 13 11.59 2.17 37.58
N THR A 14 11.10 1.04 38.08
CA THR A 14 11.72 0.30 39.19
C THR A 14 11.93 -1.15 38.78
N THR A 15 12.97 -1.77 39.35
CA THR A 15 13.25 -3.21 39.21
C THR A 15 12.92 -4.00 40.47
N CYS A 16 12.52 -3.31 41.55
CA CYS A 16 12.20 -3.90 42.84
C CYS A 16 10.87 -3.35 43.35
N ASP A 17 10.06 -4.24 43.91
CA ASP A 17 8.82 -3.87 44.58
C ASP A 17 9.11 -3.34 46.00
N ASP A 18 8.62 -2.15 46.33
CA ASP A 18 8.74 -1.54 47.67
C ASP A 18 7.63 -2.00 48.64
N LEU A 19 6.68 -2.80 48.15
CA LEU A 19 5.51 -3.37 48.84
C LEU A 19 4.48 -2.33 49.32
N VAL A 20 4.63 -1.06 48.95
CA VAL A 20 3.79 0.04 49.46
C VAL A 20 3.16 0.84 48.33
N SER A 21 3.91 1.12 47.27
CA SER A 21 3.46 1.92 46.14
C SER A 21 2.55 1.11 45.22
N ASP A 22 1.62 1.81 44.54
CA ASP A 22 0.90 1.27 43.39
C ASP A 22 1.89 0.94 42.27
N LEU A 23 1.63 -0.14 41.53
CA LEU A 23 2.55 -0.66 40.51
C LEU A 23 1.86 -0.92 39.18
N VAL A 24 2.61 -0.67 38.10
CA VAL A 24 2.30 -1.18 36.77
C VAL A 24 3.39 -2.18 36.40
N LEU A 25 3.01 -3.46 36.34
CA LEU A 25 3.89 -4.56 35.96
C LEU A 25 3.74 -4.83 34.47
N ILE A 26 4.84 -4.72 33.71
CA ILE A 26 4.86 -5.04 32.29
C ILE A 26 5.57 -6.38 32.10
N GLY A 27 4.95 -7.29 31.36
CA GLY A 27 5.44 -8.63 31.08
C GLY A 27 4.71 -9.75 31.84
N SER A 28 4.74 -10.95 31.27
CA SER A 28 4.21 -12.17 31.91
C SER A 28 5.13 -12.71 33.01
N ASP A 29 4.69 -13.74 33.73
CA ASP A 29 5.48 -14.42 34.76
C ASP A 29 6.75 -15.10 34.23
N ALA A 30 6.87 -15.27 32.90
CA ALA A 30 8.09 -15.73 32.25
C ALA A 30 9.20 -14.67 32.18
N VAL A 31 8.86 -13.39 32.29
CA VAL A 31 9.80 -12.26 32.14
C VAL A 31 9.74 -11.25 33.28
N ASN A 32 8.71 -11.33 34.14
CA ASN A 32 8.51 -10.45 35.29
C ASN A 32 8.29 -11.28 36.57
N LEU A 33 9.28 -11.23 37.47
CA LEU A 33 9.30 -12.04 38.69
C LEU A 33 8.16 -11.70 39.65
N GLU A 34 7.73 -10.44 39.72
CA GLU A 34 6.64 -10.05 40.62
C GLU A 34 5.29 -10.60 40.15
N VAL A 35 5.09 -10.71 38.85
CA VAL A 35 3.91 -11.40 38.30
C VAL A 35 3.93 -12.89 38.70
N HIS A 36 5.11 -13.53 38.66
CA HIS A 36 5.25 -14.90 39.16
C HIS A 36 4.95 -15.01 40.66
N HIS A 37 5.39 -14.06 41.49
CA HIS A 37 5.08 -14.02 42.92
C HIS A 37 3.58 -13.88 43.19
N LEU A 38 2.88 -13.03 42.43
CA LEU A 38 1.44 -12.85 42.53
C LEU A 38 0.67 -14.13 42.17
N ILE A 39 1.12 -14.87 41.15
CA ILE A 39 0.55 -16.17 40.80
C ILE A 39 0.83 -17.20 41.90
N LYS A 40 2.09 -17.32 42.34
CA LYS A 40 2.51 -18.28 43.38
C LYS A 40 1.77 -18.08 44.70
N SER A 41 1.54 -16.82 45.08
CA SER A 41 0.77 -16.43 46.28
C SER A 41 -0.75 -16.50 46.08
N ARG A 42 -1.22 -16.94 44.90
CA ARG A 42 -2.64 -17.10 44.54
C ARG A 42 -3.43 -15.78 44.60
N ARG A 43 -2.76 -14.64 44.42
CA ARG A 43 -3.43 -13.33 44.23
C ARG A 43 -4.10 -13.25 42.86
N ILE A 44 -3.54 -13.95 41.88
CA ILE A 44 -4.15 -14.21 40.58
C ILE A 44 -3.93 -15.70 40.24
N SER A 45 -4.92 -16.35 39.61
CA SER A 45 -4.83 -17.79 39.30
C SER A 45 -3.91 -18.08 38.11
N SER A 46 -4.02 -17.28 37.06
CA SER A 46 -3.24 -17.33 35.82
C SER A 46 -3.50 -16.06 35.01
N LEU A 47 -2.61 -15.77 34.06
CA LEU A 47 -2.82 -14.69 33.08
C LEU A 47 -3.75 -15.10 31.92
N GLY A 48 -3.97 -16.40 31.69
CA GLY A 48 -4.84 -16.90 30.62
C GLY A 48 -4.29 -16.70 29.19
N ILE A 49 -3.01 -16.34 29.06
CA ILE A 49 -2.31 -16.11 27.79
C ILE A 49 -1.53 -17.36 27.37
N ARG A 50 -1.40 -17.59 26.06
CA ARG A 50 -0.57 -18.68 25.52
C ARG A 50 0.88 -18.20 25.33
N THR A 51 1.86 -18.95 25.82
CA THR A 51 3.27 -18.61 25.63
C THR A 51 3.67 -18.65 24.14
N GLY A 52 4.40 -17.64 23.69
CA GLY A 52 4.88 -17.52 22.30
C GLY A 52 3.86 -16.96 21.30
N THR A 53 2.61 -16.70 21.74
CA THR A 53 1.55 -16.11 20.89
C THR A 53 1.43 -14.60 21.12
N ASP A 54 0.56 -13.98 20.33
CA ASP A 54 0.24 -12.55 20.42
C ASP A 54 -0.81 -12.22 21.48
N ASP A 55 -1.32 -13.22 22.19
CA ASP A 55 -2.34 -13.01 23.21
C ASP A 55 -1.79 -12.15 24.34
N TYR A 56 -2.63 -11.30 24.91
CA TYR A 56 -2.25 -10.44 26.03
C TYR A 56 -3.38 -10.24 27.03
N ARG A 57 -2.98 -9.84 28.24
CA ARG A 57 -3.84 -9.62 29.39
C ARG A 57 -3.55 -8.26 30.00
N ILE A 58 -4.63 -7.54 30.31
CA ILE A 58 -4.63 -6.31 31.09
C ILE A 58 -5.49 -6.60 32.32
N VAL A 59 -4.91 -6.58 33.51
CA VAL A 59 -5.66 -6.92 34.73
C VAL A 59 -5.19 -6.11 35.94
N SER A 60 -6.14 -5.55 36.68
CA SER A 60 -5.89 -4.90 37.96
C SER A 60 -6.15 -5.85 39.13
N LEU A 61 -5.39 -5.73 40.20
CA LEU A 61 -5.63 -6.40 41.47
C LEU A 61 -5.27 -5.49 42.65
N ASN A 62 -6.02 -5.63 43.74
CA ASN A 62 -5.67 -5.01 45.02
C ASN A 62 -4.80 -6.01 45.82
N ASP A 63 -3.58 -5.61 46.13
CA ASP A 63 -2.67 -6.40 46.96
C ASP A 63 -2.36 -5.65 48.25
N ASN A 64 -3.04 -6.01 49.35
CA ASN A 64 -2.83 -5.44 50.68
C ASN A 64 -3.03 -3.91 50.74
N GLY A 65 -4.00 -3.37 49.99
CA GLY A 65 -4.39 -1.97 50.05
C GLY A 65 -3.77 -1.07 48.97
N ARG A 66 -2.86 -1.60 48.14
CA ARG A 66 -2.34 -0.92 46.94
C ARG A 66 -2.87 -1.54 45.66
N GLN A 67 -2.85 -0.77 44.59
CA GLN A 67 -3.32 -1.18 43.26
C GLN A 67 -2.15 -1.63 42.38
N ILE A 68 -2.31 -2.81 41.80
CA ILE A 68 -1.34 -3.39 40.86
C ILE A 68 -2.06 -3.61 39.52
N LEU A 69 -1.55 -2.99 38.46
CA LEU A 69 -1.95 -3.22 37.08
C LEU A 69 -0.92 -4.10 36.38
N ILE A 70 -1.34 -5.23 35.82
CA ILE A 70 -0.51 -6.12 35.02
C ILE A 70 -0.84 -5.95 33.55
N LEU A 71 0.18 -5.68 32.74
CA LEU A 71 0.15 -5.59 31.27
C LEU A 71 1.07 -6.68 30.71
N ALA A 72 0.51 -7.83 30.36
CA ALA A 72 1.31 -9.03 30.06
C ALA A 72 0.92 -9.67 28.73
N GLY A 73 1.91 -9.91 27.87
CA GLY A 73 1.79 -10.62 26.61
C GLY A 73 2.40 -12.03 26.65
N GLY A 74 1.94 -12.88 25.74
CA GLY A 74 2.50 -14.22 25.51
C GLY A 74 3.92 -14.18 24.92
N ARG A 75 4.31 -13.03 24.36
CA ARG A 75 5.64 -12.71 23.82
C ARG A 75 5.87 -11.20 23.83
N LYS A 76 7.10 -10.78 23.50
CA LYS A 76 7.54 -9.38 23.61
C LYS A 76 6.64 -8.36 22.89
N ARG A 77 6.27 -8.58 21.62
CA ARG A 77 5.37 -7.63 20.91
C ARG A 77 3.99 -7.54 21.54
N ALA A 78 3.51 -8.62 22.17
CA ALA A 78 2.21 -8.64 22.84
C ALA A 78 2.21 -7.84 24.15
N ASP A 79 3.37 -7.66 24.78
CA ASP A 79 3.51 -6.69 25.89
C ASP A 79 3.24 -5.26 25.40
N TYR A 80 3.75 -4.89 24.21
CA TYR A 80 3.43 -3.61 23.59
C TYR A 80 1.94 -3.49 23.26
N TYR A 81 1.31 -4.55 22.75
CA TYR A 81 -0.14 -4.56 22.50
C TYR A 81 -0.92 -4.30 23.78
N ALA A 82 -0.58 -4.96 24.89
CA ALA A 82 -1.22 -4.74 26.19
C ALA A 82 -1.10 -3.28 26.64
N VAL A 83 0.07 -2.67 26.45
CA VAL A 83 0.29 -1.25 26.78
C VAL A 83 -0.56 -0.35 25.90
N TYR A 84 -0.50 -0.47 24.57
CA TYR A 84 -1.26 0.40 23.68
C TYR A 84 -2.77 0.23 23.82
N ASP A 85 -3.24 -1.00 24.00
CA ASP A 85 -4.65 -1.30 24.21
C ASP A 85 -5.14 -0.81 25.58
N TYR A 86 -4.29 -0.85 26.61
CA TYR A 86 -4.62 -0.21 27.89
C TYR A 86 -4.87 1.29 27.72
N PHE A 87 -3.98 1.98 27.00
CA PHE A 87 -4.14 3.41 26.73
C PHE A 87 -5.35 3.69 25.82
N GLU A 88 -5.65 2.82 24.86
CA GLU A 88 -6.82 2.97 23.98
C GLU A 88 -8.15 2.79 24.76
N ARG A 89 -8.25 1.72 25.55
CA ARG A 89 -9.49 1.34 26.24
C ARG A 89 -9.75 2.15 27.51
N TYR A 90 -8.73 2.35 28.34
CA TYR A 90 -8.91 2.92 29.67
C TYR A 90 -8.48 4.39 29.75
N CYS A 91 -7.59 4.83 28.86
CA CYS A 91 -7.15 6.22 28.81
C CYS A 91 -7.79 7.02 27.66
N SER A 92 -8.61 6.39 26.81
CA SER A 92 -9.26 7.01 25.64
C SER A 92 -8.28 7.54 24.57
N CYS A 93 -7.06 7.03 24.52
CA CYS A 93 -6.13 7.33 23.43
C CYS A 93 -6.65 6.77 22.11
N ARG A 94 -6.34 7.40 20.98
CA ARG A 94 -6.57 6.85 19.63
C ARG A 94 -5.29 6.90 18.81
N TRP A 95 -5.12 5.90 17.97
CA TRP A 95 -3.90 5.70 17.20
C TRP A 95 -4.22 5.85 15.72
N PHE A 96 -3.59 6.78 15.02
CA PHE A 96 -3.65 6.85 13.55
C PHE A 96 -2.22 6.96 13.00
N TRP A 97 -2.05 6.64 11.72
CA TRP A 97 -0.72 6.66 11.09
C TRP A 97 -0.15 8.10 11.06
N ASP A 98 -1.05 9.07 10.94
CA ASP A 98 -0.76 10.49 10.80
C ASP A 98 -0.92 11.30 12.09
N GLY A 99 -1.17 10.63 13.23
CA GLY A 99 -1.27 11.30 14.52
C GLY A 99 -1.91 10.43 15.60
N ASP A 100 -1.42 10.57 16.82
CA ASP A 100 -2.08 10.00 18.00
C ASP A 100 -2.99 11.05 18.64
N ILE A 101 -4.17 10.64 19.10
CA ILE A 101 -5.06 11.48 19.93
C ILE A 101 -4.83 11.08 21.38
N LEU A 102 -4.24 12.00 22.15
CA LEU A 102 -3.85 11.79 23.55
C LEU A 102 -4.66 12.73 24.47
N PRO A 103 -5.79 12.26 25.03
CA PRO A 103 -6.57 13.07 25.96
C PRO A 103 -5.79 13.34 27.25
N GLN A 104 -5.95 14.53 27.83
CA GLN A 104 -5.36 14.87 29.13
C GLN A 104 -6.15 14.21 30.27
N ARG A 105 -5.44 13.75 31.30
CA ARG A 105 -6.01 13.14 32.51
C ARG A 105 -5.15 13.46 33.73
N ASP A 106 -5.75 13.53 34.91
CA ASP A 106 -4.98 13.74 36.14
C ASP A 106 -4.17 12.50 36.54
N GLU A 107 -4.77 11.32 36.35
CA GLU A 107 -4.24 10.03 36.80
C GLU A 107 -4.56 8.89 35.81
N LEU A 108 -3.75 7.84 35.88
CA LEU A 108 -3.92 6.61 35.12
C LEU A 108 -4.91 5.68 35.85
N PRO A 109 -5.92 5.11 35.16
CA PRO A 109 -6.82 4.14 35.77
C PRO A 109 -6.11 2.82 36.16
N LEU A 110 -6.09 2.48 37.44
CA LEU A 110 -5.44 1.25 37.93
C LEU A 110 -6.40 0.19 38.47
N GLU A 111 -7.71 0.47 38.49
CA GLU A 111 -8.71 -0.37 39.16
C GLU A 111 -9.83 -0.83 38.22
N ASN A 112 -10.48 -1.94 38.56
CA ASN A 112 -11.63 -2.51 37.84
C ASN A 112 -11.31 -2.86 36.36
N ILE A 113 -10.11 -3.35 36.12
CA ILE A 113 -9.58 -3.72 34.81
C ILE A 113 -9.44 -5.24 34.73
N ASP A 114 -10.07 -5.81 33.71
CA ASP A 114 -10.00 -7.23 33.38
C ASP A 114 -10.26 -7.37 31.86
N HIS A 115 -9.20 -7.48 31.07
CA HIS A 115 -9.29 -7.67 29.61
C HIS A 115 -8.28 -8.71 29.12
N LEU A 116 -8.77 -9.74 28.43
CA LEU A 116 -7.96 -10.77 27.77
C LEU A 116 -8.22 -10.66 26.27
N GLN A 117 -7.16 -10.42 25.49
CA GLN A 117 -7.21 -10.48 24.04
C GLN A 117 -6.54 -11.77 23.58
N GLN A 118 -7.25 -12.51 22.73
CA GLN A 118 -6.71 -13.67 22.04
C GLN A 118 -6.80 -13.43 20.53
N PHE A 119 -5.76 -13.83 19.82
CA PHE A 119 -5.72 -13.69 18.36
C PHE A 119 -5.94 -15.05 17.71
N ARG A 120 -6.89 -15.06 16.77
CA ARG A 120 -7.09 -16.18 15.86
C ARG A 120 -6.03 -16.17 14.75
N PHE A 121 -5.85 -15.02 14.12
CA PHE A 121 -4.91 -14.87 13.02
C PHE A 121 -3.47 -14.80 13.52
N ARG A 122 -2.61 -15.62 12.92
CA ARG A 122 -1.18 -15.63 13.18
C ARG A 122 -0.46 -14.48 12.48
N TYR A 123 -0.94 -14.03 11.32
CA TYR A 123 -0.29 -12.97 10.52
C TYR A 123 -1.25 -11.81 10.29
N ARG A 124 -0.82 -10.61 10.65
CA ARG A 124 -1.61 -9.37 10.51
C ARG A 124 -0.66 -8.24 10.16
N GLY A 125 -0.86 -7.57 9.03
CA GLY A 125 0.23 -6.73 8.54
C GLY A 125 -0.01 -5.93 7.26
N LEU A 126 1.04 -5.16 6.92
CA LEU A 126 1.10 -4.28 5.77
C LEU A 126 2.33 -4.59 4.91
N ARG A 127 2.23 -4.33 3.60
CA ARG A 127 3.38 -4.35 2.69
C ARG A 127 3.70 -2.93 2.25
N TYR A 128 5.00 -2.65 2.08
CA TYR A 128 5.50 -1.39 1.57
C TYR A 128 6.21 -1.63 0.24
N PHE A 129 5.64 -1.05 -0.82
CA PHE A 129 6.10 -1.20 -2.19
C PHE A 129 7.23 -0.21 -2.53
N ALA A 130 8.02 -0.52 -3.57
CA ALA A 130 9.18 0.26 -4.02
C ALA A 130 8.86 1.32 -5.09
N HIS A 131 7.68 1.96 -4.99
CA HIS A 131 7.34 3.08 -5.86
C HIS A 131 7.96 4.38 -5.35
N ARG A 132 8.13 5.33 -6.27
CA ARG A 132 8.74 6.65 -6.03
C ARG A 132 7.85 7.74 -6.61
N SER A 133 7.33 8.61 -5.77
CA SER A 133 6.39 9.68 -6.11
C SER A 133 6.18 10.57 -4.87
N LEU A 134 4.93 10.90 -4.53
CA LEU A 134 4.56 11.67 -3.34
C LEU A 134 5.02 10.98 -2.04
N HIS A 135 5.75 11.73 -1.22
CA HIS A 135 6.40 11.25 0.01
C HIS A 135 5.46 10.49 0.96
N ARG A 136 4.23 10.98 1.15
CA ARG A 136 3.22 10.34 2.01
C ARG A 136 2.93 8.89 1.62
N PHE A 137 2.82 8.60 0.32
CA PHE A 137 2.35 7.29 -0.15
C PHE A 137 3.51 6.31 -0.39
N GLN A 138 4.75 6.80 -0.41
CA GLN A 138 5.91 6.07 -0.90
C GLN A 138 6.95 5.86 0.20
N ALA A 139 6.87 4.70 0.85
CA ALA A 139 7.75 4.35 1.96
C ALA A 139 9.23 4.28 1.57
N GLU A 140 9.52 4.20 0.27
CA GLU A 140 10.88 4.32 -0.24
C GLU A 140 11.53 5.66 0.12
N HIS A 141 10.75 6.71 0.36
CA HIS A 141 11.23 8.06 0.64
C HIS A 141 11.39 8.36 2.13
N TRP A 142 10.97 7.44 3.00
CA TRP A 142 10.92 7.68 4.44
C TRP A 142 12.29 7.55 5.10
N SER A 143 12.53 8.48 6.04
CA SER A 143 13.67 8.48 6.93
C SER A 143 13.57 7.40 8.02
N VAL A 144 14.67 7.19 8.75
CA VAL A 144 14.69 6.24 9.89
C VAL A 144 13.69 6.65 11.00
N PRO A 145 13.56 7.92 11.40
CA PRO A 145 12.52 8.34 12.36
C PRO A 145 11.09 8.10 11.87
N GLU A 146 10.83 8.23 10.57
CA GLU A 146 9.52 7.90 9.99
C GLU A 146 9.23 6.40 10.09
N TRP A 147 10.22 5.57 9.78
CA TRP A 147 10.11 4.12 9.97
C TRP A 147 9.92 3.72 11.43
N GLU A 148 10.58 4.40 12.37
CA GLU A 148 10.34 4.16 13.80
C GLU A 148 8.88 4.45 14.17
N ARG A 149 8.32 5.56 13.69
CA ARG A 149 6.89 5.88 13.87
C ARG A 149 6.00 4.82 13.24
N GLU A 150 6.31 4.37 12.04
CA GLU A 150 5.53 3.35 11.32
C GLU A 150 5.54 2.01 12.07
N LEU A 151 6.70 1.52 12.50
CA LEU A 151 6.78 0.26 13.25
C LEU A 151 6.01 0.34 14.58
N HIS A 152 5.98 1.51 15.22
CA HIS A 152 5.14 1.74 16.39
C HIS A 152 3.64 1.84 16.05
N TYR A 153 3.28 2.42 14.90
CA TYR A 153 1.91 2.40 14.39
C TYR A 153 1.43 0.96 14.16
N LEU A 154 2.25 0.11 13.55
CA LEU A 154 1.94 -1.32 13.40
C LEU A 154 1.65 -1.98 14.75
N LEU A 155 2.44 -1.70 15.78
CA LEU A 155 2.20 -2.23 17.13
C LEU A 155 0.91 -1.71 17.76
N LYS A 156 0.63 -0.40 17.64
CA LYS A 156 -0.62 0.21 18.11
C LYS A 156 -1.85 -0.42 17.44
N LYS A 157 -1.72 -0.84 16.18
CA LYS A 157 -2.76 -1.57 15.43
C LYS A 157 -2.75 -3.07 15.62
N ARG A 158 -1.92 -3.59 16.53
CA ARG A 158 -1.80 -5.03 16.86
C ARG A 158 -1.38 -5.89 15.65
N PHE A 159 -0.70 -5.26 14.68
CA PHE A 159 -0.06 -5.93 13.55
C PHE A 159 1.30 -6.51 13.98
N ASN A 160 1.67 -7.61 13.34
CA ASN A 160 2.89 -8.35 13.63
C ASN A 160 3.73 -8.69 12.41
N LEU A 161 3.22 -8.44 11.21
CA LEU A 161 3.89 -8.70 9.94
C LEU A 161 4.03 -7.38 9.20
N PHE A 162 5.20 -7.18 8.61
CA PHE A 162 5.38 -6.18 7.57
C PHE A 162 6.33 -6.70 6.52
N MET A 163 6.27 -6.14 5.32
CA MET A 163 7.17 -6.54 4.24
C MET A 163 7.71 -5.33 3.49
N LEU A 164 9.04 -5.26 3.38
CA LEU A 164 9.76 -4.20 2.68
C LEU A 164 10.22 -4.69 1.31
N ARG A 165 9.69 -4.10 0.25
CA ARG A 165 10.33 -4.15 -1.09
C ARG A 165 11.37 -3.06 -1.29
N ILE A 166 11.57 -2.20 -0.30
CA ILE A 166 12.50 -1.07 -0.37
C ILE A 166 13.89 -1.45 0.13
N GLY A 167 14.94 -0.89 -0.46
CA GLY A 167 16.32 -1.08 0.01
C GLY A 167 16.90 -2.47 -0.25
N SER A 168 16.21 -3.31 -1.04
CA SER A 168 16.82 -4.47 -1.72
C SER A 168 17.65 -4.03 -2.95
N ASP A 169 17.68 -2.73 -3.25
CA ASP A 169 18.32 -2.17 -4.44
C ASP A 169 19.85 -2.46 -4.49
N ASP A 170 20.52 -2.63 -3.34
CA ASP A 170 21.97 -2.95 -3.27
C ASP A 170 22.27 -4.45 -3.04
N GLN A 171 21.27 -5.32 -3.22
CA GLN A 171 21.38 -6.76 -2.99
C GLN A 171 22.43 -7.41 -3.90
N PHE A 172 22.50 -6.99 -5.18
CA PHE A 172 23.50 -7.49 -6.12
C PHE A 172 24.93 -7.09 -5.73
N GLN A 173 25.14 -5.85 -5.30
CA GLN A 173 26.44 -5.38 -4.83
C GLN A 173 26.91 -6.15 -3.58
N GLN A 174 26.00 -6.55 -2.71
CA GLN A 174 26.34 -7.37 -1.54
C GLN A 174 26.53 -8.85 -1.85
N ALA A 175 25.83 -9.38 -2.86
CA ALA A 175 25.95 -10.77 -3.28
C ALA A 175 27.19 -11.01 -4.16
N PHE A 176 27.60 -10.01 -4.95
CA PHE A 176 28.66 -10.11 -5.95
C PHE A 176 29.60 -8.88 -5.98
N PRO A 177 30.18 -8.46 -4.83
CA PRO A 177 30.92 -7.20 -4.71
C PRO A 177 32.15 -7.11 -5.63
N GLU A 178 32.74 -8.24 -5.98
CA GLU A 178 33.87 -8.36 -6.93
C GLU A 178 33.51 -8.05 -8.39
N SER A 179 32.23 -8.06 -8.75
CA SER A 179 31.77 -7.97 -10.15
C SER A 179 30.69 -6.91 -10.39
N VAL A 180 29.92 -6.57 -9.36
CA VAL A 180 28.86 -5.58 -9.43
C VAL A 180 29.24 -4.39 -8.55
N PRO A 181 29.74 -3.29 -9.14
CA PRO A 181 30.03 -2.09 -8.37
C PRO A 181 28.73 -1.41 -7.92
N TYR A 182 28.86 -0.56 -6.89
CA TYR A 182 27.82 0.40 -6.57
C TYR A 182 27.71 1.45 -7.69
N PRO A 183 26.48 1.88 -8.07
CA PRO A 183 26.27 2.93 -9.07
C PRO A 183 26.80 4.28 -8.56
N PRO A 184 27.04 5.26 -9.46
CA PRO A 184 27.50 6.59 -9.07
C PRO A 184 26.48 7.29 -8.15
N GLU A 185 26.98 8.03 -7.16
CA GLU A 185 26.15 8.80 -6.22
C GLU A 185 25.89 10.24 -6.72
N ASP A 186 26.63 10.68 -7.74
CA ASP A 186 26.65 12.04 -8.29
C ASP A 186 26.21 12.12 -9.76
N ALA A 187 25.72 11.02 -10.32
CA ALA A 187 25.24 10.94 -11.70
C ALA A 187 24.05 9.95 -11.82
N GLN A 188 23.38 9.97 -12.98
CA GLN A 188 22.35 9.00 -13.30
C GLN A 188 22.92 7.57 -13.30
N ASP A 189 22.11 6.60 -12.88
CA ASP A 189 22.50 5.19 -12.94
C ASP A 189 22.72 4.78 -14.41
N PRO A 190 23.83 4.10 -14.75
CA PRO A 190 24.08 3.63 -16.12
C PRO A 190 22.98 2.72 -16.70
N ASP A 191 22.25 2.01 -15.84
CA ASP A 191 21.17 1.11 -16.23
C ASP A 191 19.78 1.82 -16.19
N ALA A 192 19.74 3.13 -15.90
CA ALA A 192 18.51 3.90 -15.85
C ALA A 192 17.82 4.03 -17.21
N ILE A 193 16.48 3.95 -17.19
CA ILE A 193 15.63 4.25 -18.33
C ILE A 193 14.92 5.58 -18.06
N SER A 194 15.38 6.66 -18.70
CA SER A 194 14.81 8.00 -18.54
C SER A 194 13.29 8.03 -18.74
N ARG A 195 12.61 8.85 -17.93
CA ARG A 195 11.13 9.01 -17.95
C ARG A 195 10.35 7.70 -17.77
N SER A 196 10.89 6.78 -16.97
CA SER A 196 10.29 5.47 -16.66
C SER A 196 10.32 5.20 -15.16
N TYR A 197 9.39 4.37 -14.68
CA TYR A 197 9.49 3.75 -13.35
C TYR A 197 10.69 2.78 -13.23
N ASN A 198 11.30 2.41 -14.36
CA ASN A 198 12.57 1.68 -14.40
C ASN A 198 13.80 2.58 -14.19
N ASP A 199 13.65 3.92 -14.10
CA ASP A 199 14.75 4.77 -13.64
C ASP A 199 14.94 4.57 -12.13
N ARG A 200 15.84 3.65 -11.80
CA ARG A 200 16.20 3.30 -10.42
C ARG A 200 17.42 4.07 -9.90
N THR A 201 17.81 5.16 -10.58
CA THR A 201 18.82 6.11 -10.06
C THR A 201 18.48 6.48 -8.62
N CYS A 202 19.43 6.29 -7.71
CA CYS A 202 19.13 6.35 -6.29
C CYS A 202 19.12 7.80 -5.79
N PHE A 203 18.09 8.18 -5.03
CA PHE A 203 18.03 9.51 -4.40
C PHE A 203 19.15 9.68 -3.38
N TRP A 204 19.32 8.68 -2.51
CA TRP A 204 20.46 8.53 -1.61
C TRP A 204 21.32 7.38 -2.11
N GLY A 205 22.65 7.48 -1.99
CA GLY A 205 23.57 6.41 -2.42
C GLY A 205 23.14 5.02 -1.90
N LEU A 206 23.33 3.98 -2.71
CA LEU A 206 22.85 2.63 -2.41
C LEU A 206 23.40 2.07 -1.09
N LYS A 207 24.60 2.47 -0.66
CA LYS A 207 25.15 2.10 0.65
C LYS A 207 24.34 2.71 1.80
N GLU A 208 23.93 3.96 1.65
CA GLU A 208 23.11 4.66 2.64
C GLU A 208 21.71 4.02 2.71
N ARG A 209 21.13 3.67 1.56
CA ARG A 209 19.89 2.90 1.48
C ARG A 209 19.99 1.56 2.21
N GLY A 210 21.06 0.80 1.99
CA GLY A 210 21.33 -0.45 2.70
C GLY A 210 21.52 -0.26 4.21
N ARG A 211 22.15 0.85 4.65
CA ARG A 211 22.29 1.24 6.06
C ARG A 211 20.92 1.51 6.69
N ILE A 212 20.07 2.30 6.03
CA ILE A 212 18.70 2.60 6.49
C ILE A 212 17.90 1.31 6.63
N ARG A 213 17.89 0.44 5.61
CA ARG A 213 17.20 -0.86 5.67
C ARG A 213 17.66 -1.68 6.88
N SER A 214 18.97 -1.79 7.09
CA SER A 214 19.54 -2.54 8.22
C SER A 214 19.07 -1.99 9.57
N GLN A 215 18.92 -0.66 9.70
CA GLN A 215 18.37 -0.04 10.90
C GLN A 215 16.88 -0.35 11.09
N ILE A 216 16.08 -0.32 10.02
CA ILE A 216 14.65 -0.67 10.07
C ILE A 216 14.48 -2.13 10.52
N ILE A 217 15.20 -3.07 9.92
CA ILE A 217 15.15 -4.49 10.29
C ILE A 217 15.60 -4.71 11.74
N ALA A 218 16.66 -4.03 12.18
CA ALA A 218 17.11 -4.10 13.57
C ALA A 218 16.07 -3.54 14.56
N MET A 219 15.37 -2.46 14.21
CA MET A 219 14.27 -1.91 15.01
C MET A 219 13.09 -2.90 15.06
N ALA A 220 12.67 -3.43 13.92
CA ALA A 220 11.61 -4.43 13.84
C ALA A 220 11.91 -5.66 14.68
N HIS A 221 13.14 -6.16 14.65
CA HIS A 221 13.58 -7.29 15.49
C HIS A 221 13.55 -6.98 16.98
N LYS A 222 13.90 -5.75 17.39
CA LYS A 222 13.76 -5.31 18.78
C LYS A 222 12.30 -5.26 19.20
N LEU A 223 11.40 -4.88 18.30
CA LEU A 223 9.96 -4.84 18.49
C LEU A 223 9.28 -6.20 18.28
N ASP A 224 10.06 -7.25 17.95
CA ASP A 224 9.56 -8.61 17.73
C ASP A 224 8.54 -8.71 16.57
N LEU A 225 8.64 -7.83 15.58
CA LEU A 225 7.87 -7.86 14.34
C LEU A 225 8.45 -8.89 13.35
N CYS A 226 7.58 -9.48 12.54
CA CYS A 226 7.94 -10.43 11.49
C CYS A 226 8.17 -9.70 10.18
N HIS A 227 9.25 -10.06 9.49
CA HIS A 227 9.57 -9.59 8.15
C HIS A 227 9.98 -10.80 7.30
N PRO A 228 9.33 -11.08 6.16
CA PRO A 228 9.71 -12.19 5.30
C PRO A 228 10.95 -11.85 4.47
N VAL A 229 11.88 -12.79 4.34
CA VAL A 229 13.05 -12.67 3.46
C VAL A 229 12.67 -13.10 2.05
N ASP A 230 13.06 -12.32 1.04
CA ASP A 230 12.75 -12.66 -0.35
C ASP A 230 13.65 -13.80 -0.85
N MET A 231 13.01 -14.84 -1.39
CA MET A 231 13.71 -15.99 -1.96
C MET A 231 13.96 -15.83 -3.44
N GLY A 232 15.22 -15.59 -3.77
CA GLY A 232 15.71 -15.29 -5.11
C GLY A 232 14.97 -14.07 -5.66
N PRO A 233 15.59 -12.91 -5.86
CA PRO A 233 14.94 -11.87 -6.62
C PRO A 233 14.96 -12.35 -8.07
N MET A 234 13.95 -13.11 -8.45
CA MET A 234 12.86 -12.45 -9.15
C MET A 234 13.30 -11.15 -9.84
N THR A 235 13.90 -11.20 -11.04
CA THR A 235 14.06 -9.98 -11.81
C THR A 235 12.70 -9.30 -11.88
N HIS A 236 12.62 -8.05 -11.49
CA HIS A 236 11.41 -7.24 -11.53
C HIS A 236 11.83 -5.80 -11.84
N TRP A 237 10.89 -4.90 -12.11
CA TRP A 237 11.25 -3.53 -12.46
C TRP A 237 12.05 -2.79 -11.37
N TYR A 238 11.89 -3.16 -10.09
CA TYR A 238 12.66 -2.63 -8.96
C TYR A 238 13.85 -3.52 -8.54
N SER A 239 14.11 -4.61 -9.25
CA SER A 239 15.19 -5.58 -8.95
C SER A 239 15.75 -6.19 -10.24
N ARG A 240 16.02 -5.34 -11.24
CA ARG A 240 16.60 -5.73 -12.52
C ARG A 240 18.00 -6.33 -12.31
N THR A 241 18.39 -7.28 -13.17
CA THR A 241 19.77 -7.78 -13.17
C THR A 241 20.71 -6.67 -13.67
N PRO A 242 21.71 -6.22 -12.90
CA PRO A 242 22.60 -5.15 -13.31
C PRO A 242 23.43 -5.53 -14.54
N ALA A 243 23.71 -4.57 -15.44
CA ALA A 243 24.51 -4.83 -16.64
C ALA A 243 25.92 -5.34 -16.32
N ALA A 244 26.51 -4.89 -15.21
CA ALA A 244 27.81 -5.38 -14.74
C ALA A 244 27.79 -6.88 -14.39
N PHE A 245 26.68 -7.37 -13.82
CA PHE A 245 26.49 -8.79 -13.55
C PHE A 245 26.35 -9.57 -14.85
N LEU A 246 25.48 -9.11 -15.76
CA LEU A 246 25.26 -9.75 -17.07
C LEU A 246 26.57 -9.87 -17.86
N LYS A 247 27.39 -8.82 -17.85
CA LYS A 247 28.68 -8.80 -18.54
C LYS A 247 29.69 -9.79 -17.95
N THR A 248 29.75 -9.87 -16.62
CA THR A 248 30.78 -10.63 -15.90
C THR A 248 30.44 -12.11 -15.77
N HIS A 249 29.20 -12.43 -15.38
CA HIS A 249 28.76 -13.80 -15.10
C HIS A 249 28.06 -14.46 -16.27
N GLN A 250 27.56 -13.68 -17.24
CA GLN A 250 26.87 -14.18 -18.45
C GLN A 250 25.87 -15.31 -18.12
N PRO A 251 24.90 -15.07 -17.20
CA PRO A 251 23.96 -16.10 -16.80
C PRO A 251 23.17 -16.58 -18.02
N VAL A 252 22.85 -17.87 -18.04
CA VAL A 252 21.96 -18.40 -19.07
C VAL A 252 20.56 -17.86 -18.80
N LEU A 253 19.95 -17.17 -19.77
CA LEU A 253 18.65 -16.53 -19.62
C LEU A 253 17.55 -17.44 -20.15
N GLN A 254 16.42 -17.49 -19.44
CA GLN A 254 15.25 -18.26 -19.82
C GLN A 254 14.55 -17.58 -21.00
N ALA A 255 14.22 -18.34 -22.04
CA ALA A 255 13.44 -17.84 -23.16
C ALA A 255 11.98 -17.56 -22.73
N GLN A 256 11.59 -16.29 -22.71
CA GLN A 256 10.25 -15.84 -22.29
C GLN A 256 9.39 -15.56 -23.52
N SER A 257 8.08 -15.84 -23.43
CA SER A 257 7.09 -15.51 -24.47
C SER A 257 6.31 -14.23 -24.17
N THR A 258 6.48 -13.62 -23.00
CA THR A 258 5.91 -12.30 -22.67
C THR A 258 6.75 -11.17 -23.25
N ASP A 259 6.09 -10.12 -23.74
CA ASP A 259 6.76 -8.89 -24.18
C ASP A 259 7.32 -8.09 -23.00
N ASP A 260 6.57 -8.03 -21.89
CA ASP A 260 7.05 -7.42 -20.66
C ASP A 260 8.25 -8.19 -20.09
N TYR A 261 9.25 -7.44 -19.63
CA TYR A 261 10.50 -7.95 -19.06
C TYR A 261 11.37 -8.80 -20.01
N ASN A 262 11.26 -8.61 -21.33
CA ASN A 262 12.02 -9.40 -22.30
C ASN A 262 13.42 -8.83 -22.63
N GLU A 263 13.76 -7.66 -22.11
CA GLU A 263 15.13 -7.15 -22.08
C GLU A 263 16.02 -8.00 -21.17
N GLN A 264 17.32 -8.11 -21.49
CA GLN A 264 18.24 -9.01 -20.76
C GLN A 264 18.26 -8.80 -19.24
N SER A 265 18.11 -7.56 -18.76
CA SER A 265 18.06 -7.23 -17.34
C SER A 265 16.73 -7.62 -16.66
N GLY A 266 15.67 -7.85 -17.45
CA GLY A 266 14.35 -8.29 -17.02
C GLY A 266 14.11 -9.79 -17.10
N GLN A 267 14.89 -10.49 -17.90
CA GLN A 267 14.75 -11.93 -18.10
C GLN A 267 15.11 -12.72 -16.84
N THR A 268 14.37 -13.80 -16.63
CA THR A 268 14.67 -14.79 -15.59
C THR A 268 15.88 -15.63 -16.00
N TRP A 269 16.62 -16.15 -15.02
CA TRP A 269 17.79 -17.00 -15.26
C TRP A 269 17.35 -18.46 -15.34
N GLU A 270 17.89 -19.21 -16.29
CA GLU A 270 17.49 -20.59 -16.53
C GLU A 270 17.75 -21.46 -15.30
N LEU A 271 16.69 -22.11 -14.80
CA LEU A 271 16.70 -22.83 -13.52
C LEU A 271 17.30 -24.25 -13.60
N THR A 272 17.55 -24.75 -14.81
CA THR A 272 18.28 -26.01 -15.04
C THR A 272 19.79 -25.82 -14.82
N ASN A 273 20.27 -24.58 -14.92
CA ASN A 273 21.66 -24.23 -14.67
C ASN A 273 21.90 -24.08 -13.16
N GLU A 274 22.73 -24.96 -12.61
CA GLU A 274 23.04 -25.00 -11.17
C GLU A 274 23.74 -23.73 -10.67
N GLU A 275 24.53 -23.07 -11.51
CA GLU A 275 25.19 -21.81 -11.16
C GLU A 275 24.18 -20.65 -11.05
N ASN A 276 23.22 -20.57 -11.98
CA ASN A 276 22.12 -19.60 -11.87
C ASN A 276 21.32 -19.81 -10.58
N LEU A 277 20.99 -21.05 -10.25
CA LEU A 277 20.24 -21.34 -9.03
C LEU A 277 21.07 -20.97 -7.77
N ALA A 278 22.36 -21.29 -7.75
CA ALA A 278 23.26 -20.88 -6.68
C ALA A 278 23.36 -19.36 -6.58
N ASN A 279 23.36 -18.64 -7.71
CA ASN A 279 23.38 -17.18 -7.74
C ASN A 279 22.08 -16.56 -7.22
N TYR A 280 20.91 -17.14 -7.51
CA TYR A 280 19.65 -16.75 -6.87
C TYR A 280 19.72 -16.92 -5.34
N TRP A 281 20.27 -18.04 -4.87
CA TRP A 281 20.42 -18.27 -3.44
C TRP A 281 21.41 -17.30 -2.78
N LYS A 282 22.52 -16.95 -3.45
CA LYS A 282 23.48 -15.94 -2.96
C LYS A 282 22.81 -14.59 -2.70
N LEU A 283 21.83 -14.20 -3.52
CA LEU A 283 21.07 -12.96 -3.34
C LEU A 283 20.22 -13.02 -2.06
N THR A 284 19.53 -14.14 -1.79
CA THR A 284 18.82 -14.35 -0.51
C THR A 284 19.79 -14.39 0.68
N GLN A 285 20.94 -15.06 0.53
CA GLN A 285 21.97 -15.09 1.57
C GLN A 285 22.55 -13.69 1.87
N ALA A 286 22.59 -12.79 0.88
CA ALA A 286 23.02 -11.41 1.10
C ALA A 286 22.07 -10.67 2.04
N GLU A 287 20.75 -10.88 1.93
CA GLU A 287 19.77 -10.32 2.87
C GLU A 287 19.92 -10.91 4.27
N LEU A 288 20.08 -12.23 4.37
CA LEU A 288 20.32 -12.91 5.66
C LEU A 288 21.58 -12.39 6.37
N ARG A 289 22.67 -12.13 5.63
CA ARG A 289 23.90 -11.55 6.20
C ARG A 289 23.71 -10.13 6.76
N ARG A 290 22.70 -9.39 6.30
CA ARG A 290 22.35 -8.05 6.82
C ARG A 290 21.59 -8.09 8.15
N GLY A 291 21.27 -9.28 8.65
CA GLY A 291 20.66 -9.48 9.96
C GLY A 291 19.16 -9.80 9.92
N GLU A 292 18.60 -10.08 8.74
CA GLU A 292 17.26 -10.68 8.57
C GLU A 292 17.19 -12.07 9.24
N ARG A 293 15.99 -12.50 9.66
CA ARG A 293 15.79 -13.81 10.31
C ARG A 293 15.32 -14.87 9.32
N PRO A 294 15.93 -16.07 9.31
CA PRO A 294 15.53 -17.16 8.41
C PRO A 294 14.31 -17.95 8.96
N GLU A 295 13.28 -17.25 9.42
CA GLU A 295 12.07 -17.85 10.00
C GLU A 295 10.89 -17.83 9.03
N LEU A 296 10.84 -16.81 8.18
CA LEU A 296 9.76 -16.53 7.26
C LEU A 296 10.36 -16.07 5.93
N PHE A 297 9.95 -16.69 4.85
CA PHE A 297 10.40 -16.41 3.49
C PHE A 297 9.22 -16.10 2.59
N HIS A 298 9.47 -15.38 1.51
CA HIS A 298 8.48 -15.03 0.52
C HIS A 298 9.02 -15.31 -0.90
N ILE A 299 8.16 -15.82 -1.79
CA ILE A 299 8.48 -16.01 -3.20
C ILE A 299 7.26 -15.70 -4.09
N ILE A 300 7.50 -15.08 -5.25
CA ILE A 300 6.47 -14.78 -6.25
C ILE A 300 6.38 -15.82 -7.38
N GLY A 301 7.13 -16.92 -7.26
CA GLY A 301 7.32 -17.86 -8.37
C GLY A 301 8.02 -17.16 -9.54
N LEU A 302 7.65 -17.53 -10.77
CA LEU A 302 8.20 -16.92 -11.98
C LEU A 302 7.58 -15.54 -12.35
N ALA A 303 6.85 -14.91 -11.43
CA ALA A 303 6.18 -13.62 -11.61
C ALA A 303 5.36 -13.59 -12.91
N GLU A 304 5.07 -12.42 -13.48
CA GLU A 304 4.12 -12.27 -14.60
C GLU A 304 4.61 -12.80 -15.96
N ARG A 305 5.62 -13.71 -15.98
CA ARG A 305 6.21 -14.25 -17.20
C ARG A 305 5.48 -15.49 -17.68
N ARG A 306 5.55 -15.69 -19.00
CA ARG A 306 5.15 -16.93 -19.68
C ARG A 306 6.31 -17.49 -20.47
N PHE A 307 6.26 -18.81 -20.70
CA PHE A 307 7.33 -19.55 -21.36
C PHE A 307 6.71 -20.58 -22.28
N GLY A 308 7.13 -20.61 -23.55
CA GLY A 308 6.66 -21.63 -24.49
C GLY A 308 5.14 -21.70 -24.61
N ASP A 309 4.63 -22.92 -24.80
CA ASP A 309 3.19 -23.21 -24.76
C ASP A 309 2.63 -23.37 -23.33
N ALA A 310 1.34 -23.71 -23.20
CA ALA A 310 0.69 -23.81 -21.90
C ALA A 310 1.26 -24.94 -21.01
N GLU A 311 1.62 -26.08 -21.61
CA GLU A 311 2.15 -27.23 -20.88
C GLU A 311 3.61 -26.97 -20.46
N GLU A 312 4.42 -26.43 -21.37
CA GLU A 312 5.79 -26.02 -21.09
C GLU A 312 5.85 -24.96 -19.98
N ASN A 313 4.98 -23.95 -20.06
CA ASN A 313 4.85 -22.91 -19.04
C ASN A 313 4.56 -23.51 -17.67
N LEU A 314 3.54 -24.37 -17.57
CA LEU A 314 3.14 -24.98 -16.31
C LEU A 314 4.26 -25.84 -15.72
N GLN A 315 4.88 -26.70 -16.54
CA GLN A 315 5.97 -27.56 -16.09
C GLN A 315 7.17 -26.75 -15.58
N LEU A 316 7.56 -25.68 -16.27
CA LEU A 316 8.66 -24.82 -15.83
C LEU A 316 8.33 -24.10 -14.52
N LYS A 317 7.11 -23.59 -14.37
CA LYS A 317 6.70 -22.90 -13.14
C LYS A 317 6.60 -23.85 -11.94
N LEU A 318 6.04 -25.06 -12.11
CA LEU A 318 6.05 -26.11 -11.07
C LEU A 318 7.49 -26.50 -10.71
N TYR A 319 8.34 -26.68 -11.72
CA TYR A 319 9.76 -26.99 -11.52
C TYR A 319 10.47 -25.88 -10.72
N ALA A 320 10.18 -24.61 -11.01
CA ALA A 320 10.74 -23.49 -10.26
C ALA A 320 10.41 -23.57 -8.76
N TYR A 321 9.13 -23.77 -8.41
CA TYR A 321 8.74 -23.93 -7.01
C TYR A 321 9.44 -25.10 -6.35
N ARG A 322 9.50 -26.27 -6.99
CA ARG A 322 10.20 -27.45 -6.44
C ARG A 322 11.68 -27.15 -6.16
N ARG A 323 12.37 -26.47 -7.08
CA ARG A 323 13.79 -26.13 -6.95
C ARG A 323 14.02 -25.14 -5.81
N PHE A 324 13.26 -24.06 -5.75
CA PHE A 324 13.40 -23.05 -4.70
C PHE A 324 13.00 -23.59 -3.32
N ILE A 325 11.89 -24.32 -3.21
CA ILE A 325 11.47 -24.95 -1.96
C ILE A 325 12.54 -25.93 -1.47
N ARG A 326 13.10 -26.75 -2.36
CA ARG A 326 14.19 -27.67 -1.99
C ARG A 326 15.41 -26.92 -1.45
N LEU A 327 15.83 -25.83 -2.10
CA LEU A 327 16.92 -24.99 -1.60
C LEU A 327 16.63 -24.46 -0.19
N LEU A 328 15.46 -23.86 -0.01
CA LEU A 328 15.04 -23.34 1.29
C LEU A 328 15.07 -24.43 2.35
N ARG A 329 14.47 -25.59 2.07
CA ARG A 329 14.28 -26.67 3.04
C ARG A 329 15.57 -27.39 3.40
N ASN A 330 16.59 -27.36 2.53
CA ASN A 330 17.92 -27.89 2.85
C ASN A 330 18.59 -27.09 3.97
N ASP A 331 18.52 -25.75 3.90
CA ASP A 331 19.16 -24.86 4.87
C ASP A 331 18.26 -24.56 6.08
N TYR A 332 16.94 -24.46 5.84
CA TYR A 332 15.91 -24.05 6.80
C TYR A 332 14.65 -24.94 6.69
N PRO A 333 14.71 -26.19 7.19
CA PRO A 333 13.64 -27.18 7.01
C PRO A 333 12.29 -26.76 7.60
N ASN A 334 12.28 -25.94 8.65
CA ASN A 334 11.08 -25.52 9.36
C ASN A 334 10.60 -24.09 9.05
N ALA A 335 11.30 -23.36 8.17
CA ALA A 335 10.95 -21.97 7.89
C ALA A 335 9.58 -21.87 7.19
N VAL A 336 8.79 -20.85 7.47
CA VAL A 336 7.51 -20.68 6.75
C VAL A 336 7.79 -20.05 5.39
N LEU A 337 7.19 -20.59 4.32
CA LEU A 337 7.23 -20.02 2.97
C LEU A 337 5.88 -19.40 2.62
N LEU A 338 5.89 -18.12 2.28
CA LEU A 338 4.76 -17.40 1.71
C LEU A 338 4.88 -17.41 0.19
N ILE A 339 3.88 -17.94 -0.51
CA ILE A 339 3.79 -17.87 -1.98
C ILE A 339 2.81 -16.77 -2.36
N ALA A 340 3.30 -15.76 -3.07
CA ALA A 340 2.48 -14.68 -3.60
C ALA A 340 1.44 -15.20 -4.60
N SER A 341 0.18 -14.77 -4.47
CA SER A 341 -0.85 -15.15 -5.45
C SER A 341 -0.88 -14.31 -6.73
N TRP A 342 -0.10 -13.21 -6.80
CA TRP A 342 -0.15 -12.29 -7.96
C TRP A 342 0.05 -13.00 -9.30
N ASP A 343 1.10 -13.84 -9.39
CA ASP A 343 1.35 -14.63 -10.59
C ASP A 343 0.22 -15.66 -10.83
N LEU A 344 -0.20 -16.36 -9.77
CA LEU A 344 -1.28 -17.36 -9.81
C LEU A 344 -2.58 -16.79 -10.38
N MET A 345 -2.85 -15.52 -10.09
CA MET A 345 -4.03 -14.81 -10.55
C MET A 345 -3.93 -14.39 -12.03
N ILE A 346 -2.74 -14.01 -12.51
CA ILE A 346 -2.55 -13.35 -13.81
C ILE A 346 -2.16 -14.34 -14.91
N GLN A 347 -1.23 -15.27 -14.64
CA GLN A 347 -0.61 -16.11 -15.66
C GLN A 347 -0.87 -17.61 -15.49
N TRP A 348 -1.65 -18.01 -14.48
CA TRP A 348 -2.06 -19.39 -14.26
C TRP A 348 -3.56 -19.51 -14.45
N ASN A 349 -4.04 -20.69 -14.84
CA ASN A 349 -5.45 -21.02 -14.74
C ASN A 349 -5.77 -21.72 -13.41
N VAL A 350 -7.06 -21.91 -13.13
CA VAL A 350 -7.54 -22.51 -11.87
C VAL A 350 -6.99 -23.93 -11.65
N ASP A 351 -6.90 -24.75 -12.70
CA ASP A 351 -6.44 -26.13 -12.59
C ASP A 351 -4.92 -26.20 -12.40
N ASP A 352 -4.16 -25.29 -13.02
CA ASP A 352 -2.72 -25.14 -12.79
C ASP A 352 -2.42 -24.86 -11.30
N VAL A 353 -3.18 -23.93 -10.70
CA VAL A 353 -3.03 -23.60 -9.27
C VAL A 353 -3.41 -24.79 -8.39
N ARG A 354 -4.50 -25.50 -8.71
CA ARG A 354 -4.88 -26.73 -7.98
C ARG A 354 -3.80 -27.80 -8.05
N GLN A 355 -3.11 -27.92 -9.19
CA GLN A 355 -1.98 -28.84 -9.34
C GLN A 355 -0.80 -28.41 -8.48
N LEU A 356 -0.44 -27.12 -8.46
CA LEU A 356 0.58 -26.60 -7.55
C LEU A 356 0.26 -26.95 -6.09
N LEU A 357 -0.98 -26.70 -5.64
CA LEU A 357 -1.39 -26.95 -4.25
C LEU A 357 -1.27 -28.42 -3.83
N GLN A 358 -1.36 -29.38 -4.77
CA GLN A 358 -1.17 -30.81 -4.48
C GLN A 358 0.29 -31.17 -4.20
N GLU A 359 1.25 -30.35 -4.65
CA GLU A 359 2.69 -30.59 -4.49
C GLU A 359 3.31 -29.88 -3.28
N LEU A 360 2.61 -28.88 -2.75
CA LEU A 360 3.10 -28.06 -1.64
C LEU A 360 2.86 -28.73 -0.29
N ASP A 361 3.79 -28.54 0.64
CA ASP A 361 3.66 -28.97 2.04
C ASP A 361 2.85 -27.93 2.84
N PRO A 362 1.61 -28.26 3.27
CA PRO A 362 0.75 -27.34 4.02
C PRO A 362 1.23 -27.10 5.47
N GLU A 363 2.23 -27.84 5.99
CA GLU A 363 2.71 -27.57 7.35
C GLU A 363 3.50 -26.26 7.44
N ASN A 364 4.22 -25.91 6.37
CA ASN A 364 5.17 -24.80 6.34
C ASN A 364 5.06 -23.91 5.09
N THR A 365 4.04 -24.14 4.23
CA THR A 365 3.76 -23.31 3.05
C THR A 365 2.39 -22.66 3.17
N ILE A 366 2.31 -21.36 2.86
CA ILE A 366 1.08 -20.58 2.95
C ILE A 366 0.90 -19.77 1.66
N ILE A 367 -0.29 -19.80 1.06
CA ILE A 367 -0.61 -18.89 -0.04
C ILE A 367 -0.91 -17.51 0.53
N LEU A 368 -0.09 -16.53 0.18
CA LEU A 368 -0.32 -15.13 0.49
C LEU A 368 -1.15 -14.54 -0.65
N ASP A 369 -2.48 -14.54 -0.47
CA ASP A 369 -3.37 -14.11 -1.52
C ASP A 369 -3.64 -12.61 -1.47
N TYR A 370 -3.15 -11.84 -2.45
CA TYR A 370 -3.19 -10.39 -2.40
C TYR A 370 -4.54 -9.75 -2.68
N THR A 371 -5.43 -10.45 -3.38
CA THR A 371 -6.45 -9.79 -4.20
C THR A 371 -7.88 -10.21 -3.87
N GLN A 372 -8.16 -10.53 -2.60
CA GLN A 372 -9.48 -11.04 -2.20
C GLN A 372 -10.56 -9.95 -2.14
N ASP A 373 -10.17 -8.69 -2.24
CA ASP A 373 -11.02 -7.51 -2.44
C ASP A 373 -11.43 -7.30 -3.91
N LEU A 374 -10.82 -8.01 -4.86
CA LEU A 374 -11.07 -7.80 -6.30
C LEU A 374 -12.28 -8.60 -6.79
N GLN A 375 -13.22 -7.91 -7.43
CA GLN A 375 -14.48 -8.52 -7.89
C GLN A 375 -14.33 -9.26 -9.22
N CYS A 376 -15.28 -10.19 -9.47
CA CYS A 376 -15.58 -10.77 -10.79
C CYS A 376 -14.42 -11.48 -11.49
N ARG A 377 -13.51 -12.10 -10.75
CA ARG A 377 -12.42 -12.88 -11.34
C ARG A 377 -12.81 -14.37 -11.45
N PRO A 378 -12.65 -14.99 -12.64
CA PRO A 378 -12.84 -16.45 -12.77
C PRO A 378 -11.72 -17.26 -12.10
N ASN A 379 -10.60 -16.61 -11.79
CA ASN A 379 -9.40 -17.19 -11.20
C ASN A 379 -9.14 -16.54 -9.83
N ASP A 380 -9.67 -17.16 -8.77
CA ASP A 380 -9.62 -16.65 -7.40
C ASP A 380 -9.37 -17.78 -6.38
N PHE A 381 -9.20 -17.41 -5.11
CA PHE A 381 -8.91 -18.34 -4.02
C PHE A 381 -9.98 -19.42 -3.78
N VAL A 382 -11.24 -19.09 -4.05
CA VAL A 382 -12.35 -20.05 -3.89
C VAL A 382 -12.23 -21.11 -4.98
N GLN A 383 -11.99 -20.68 -6.21
CA GLN A 383 -11.81 -21.56 -7.37
C GLN A 383 -10.54 -22.41 -7.23
N TRP A 384 -9.44 -21.85 -6.73
CA TRP A 384 -8.22 -22.60 -6.39
C TRP A 384 -8.46 -23.68 -5.34
N GLY A 385 -9.50 -23.52 -4.52
CA GLY A 385 -9.84 -24.45 -3.46
C GLY A 385 -9.01 -24.25 -2.20
N LEU A 386 -8.63 -23.00 -1.87
CA LEU A 386 -7.95 -22.68 -0.61
C LEU A 386 -8.84 -22.83 0.63
N PRO A 387 -10.10 -22.32 0.64
CA PRO A 387 -10.94 -22.35 1.83
C PRO A 387 -11.11 -23.77 2.40
N HIS A 388 -10.88 -23.91 3.70
CA HIS A 388 -10.97 -25.13 4.47
C HIS A 388 -10.05 -26.29 4.03
N ARG A 389 -9.04 -26.02 3.19
CA ARG A 389 -8.22 -27.06 2.55
C ARG A 389 -6.72 -26.82 2.56
N PHE A 390 -6.26 -25.58 2.32
CA PHE A 390 -4.83 -25.27 2.26
C PHE A 390 -4.54 -23.94 2.97
N PRO A 391 -3.42 -23.79 3.71
CA PRO A 391 -3.15 -22.56 4.45
C PRO A 391 -3.04 -21.33 3.55
N TYR A 392 -3.71 -20.25 3.94
CA TYR A 392 -3.64 -18.98 3.20
C TYR A 392 -3.76 -17.77 4.11
N ILE A 393 -3.45 -16.59 3.59
CA ILE A 393 -3.66 -15.29 4.23
C ILE A 393 -4.62 -14.49 3.35
N PHE A 394 -5.66 -13.91 3.95
CA PHE A 394 -6.61 -13.02 3.30
C PHE A 394 -5.92 -11.67 3.01
N GLY A 395 -5.67 -11.35 1.75
CA GLY A 395 -5.06 -10.07 1.36
C GLY A 395 -6.07 -9.12 0.72
N ILE A 396 -5.87 -7.84 1.02
CA ILE A 396 -6.53 -6.70 0.39
C ILE A 396 -5.49 -5.97 -0.46
N PHE A 397 -5.73 -5.82 -1.76
CA PHE A 397 -4.82 -5.12 -2.66
C PHE A 397 -5.08 -3.61 -2.70
N GLN A 398 -6.33 -3.17 -2.56
CA GLN A 398 -6.78 -1.78 -2.72
C GLN A 398 -6.60 -1.20 -4.13
N GLY A 399 -5.40 -1.28 -4.71
CA GLY A 399 -5.11 -0.78 -6.04
C GLY A 399 -3.64 -0.56 -6.34
N VAL A 400 -3.35 -0.38 -7.64
CA VAL A 400 -2.07 0.12 -8.13
C VAL A 400 -1.96 1.64 -7.90
N VAL A 401 -0.77 2.21 -8.05
CA VAL A 401 -0.44 3.59 -7.62
C VAL A 401 -1.38 4.72 -8.11
N ARG A 402 -2.05 4.55 -9.25
CA ARG A 402 -3.07 5.51 -9.76
C ARG A 402 -4.34 5.55 -8.91
N TYR A 403 -4.63 4.49 -8.15
CA TYR A 403 -5.78 4.36 -7.25
C TYR A 403 -5.44 4.86 -5.83
N SER A 404 -4.67 5.95 -5.72
CA SER A 404 -4.26 6.50 -4.42
C SER A 404 -5.37 7.22 -3.67
N GLY A 405 -6.61 7.18 -4.17
CA GLY A 405 -7.79 7.70 -3.48
C GLY A 405 -8.33 6.78 -2.38
N THR A 406 -9.49 7.14 -1.84
CA THR A 406 -10.16 6.44 -0.74
C THR A 406 -11.29 5.50 -1.20
N ALA A 407 -11.47 5.34 -2.51
CA ALA A 407 -12.46 4.44 -3.09
C ALA A 407 -12.16 2.97 -2.73
N PHE A 408 -13.14 2.28 -2.15
CA PHE A 408 -13.04 0.87 -1.76
C PHE A 408 -14.43 0.24 -1.55
N ASP A 409 -14.63 -1.02 -1.94
CA ASP A 409 -15.87 -1.76 -1.68
C ASP A 409 -15.76 -2.58 -0.39
N PHE A 410 -16.10 -1.94 0.72
CA PHE A 410 -16.13 -2.57 2.05
C PHE A 410 -17.16 -3.70 2.13
N ALA A 411 -18.32 -3.56 1.47
CA ALA A 411 -19.39 -4.56 1.55
C ALA A 411 -19.01 -5.86 0.83
N TYR A 412 -18.38 -5.76 -0.34
CA TYR A 412 -17.85 -6.92 -1.06
C TYR A 412 -16.73 -7.61 -0.27
N THR A 413 -15.74 -6.84 0.18
CA THR A 413 -14.60 -7.36 0.95
C THR A 413 -15.08 -8.05 2.23
N GLU A 414 -16.04 -7.45 2.95
CA GLU A 414 -16.63 -8.05 4.15
C GLU A 414 -17.33 -9.37 3.84
N ARG A 415 -18.09 -9.48 2.74
CA ARG A 415 -18.73 -10.74 2.34
C ARG A 415 -17.72 -11.85 2.07
N ASN A 416 -16.59 -11.53 1.45
CA ASN A 416 -15.50 -12.50 1.24
C ASN A 416 -14.82 -12.86 2.56
N PHE A 417 -14.53 -11.87 3.40
CA PHE A 417 -13.89 -12.10 4.69
C PHE A 417 -14.73 -12.96 5.64
N GLN A 418 -16.06 -12.77 5.66
CA GLN A 418 -16.99 -13.56 6.48
C GLN A 418 -16.91 -15.07 6.20
N GLN A 419 -16.64 -15.47 4.96
CA GLN A 419 -16.45 -16.88 4.59
C GLN A 419 -15.19 -17.48 5.26
N THR A 420 -14.24 -16.64 5.63
CA THR A 420 -12.99 -17.08 6.28
C THR A 420 -13.09 -17.12 7.79
N LEU A 421 -14.16 -16.62 8.44
CA LEU A 421 -14.22 -16.46 9.90
C LEU A 421 -14.15 -17.77 10.70
N ASN A 422 -14.57 -18.89 10.11
CA ASN A 422 -14.52 -20.20 10.74
C ASN A 422 -13.47 -21.12 10.11
N ASP A 423 -12.62 -20.59 9.23
CA ASP A 423 -11.65 -21.38 8.50
C ASP A 423 -10.28 -21.46 9.20
N SER A 424 -9.96 -22.58 9.84
CA SER A 424 -8.64 -22.76 10.49
C SER A 424 -7.45 -22.70 9.53
N PHE A 425 -7.67 -22.79 8.21
CA PHE A 425 -6.63 -22.62 7.19
C PHE A 425 -6.35 -21.16 6.85
N CYS A 426 -7.30 -20.24 7.08
CA CYS A 426 -7.03 -18.80 7.00
C CYS A 426 -6.15 -18.37 8.19
N LYS A 427 -4.85 -18.16 7.93
CA LYS A 427 -3.84 -17.87 8.93
C LYS A 427 -3.68 -16.38 9.23
N GLY A 428 -4.26 -15.51 8.43
CA GLY A 428 -4.00 -14.09 8.55
C GLY A 428 -4.87 -13.18 7.69
N MET A 429 -4.71 -11.89 7.91
CA MET A 429 -5.28 -10.83 7.09
C MET A 429 -4.24 -9.72 6.91
N VAL A 430 -3.96 -9.32 5.67
CA VAL A 430 -2.96 -8.30 5.35
C VAL A 430 -3.46 -7.32 4.29
N MET A 431 -2.81 -6.17 4.19
CA MET A 431 -2.97 -5.27 3.05
C MET A 431 -1.68 -5.18 2.25
N TRP A 432 -1.83 -5.18 0.93
CA TRP A 432 -0.78 -5.35 -0.05
C TRP A 432 -0.88 -4.32 -1.19
N SER A 433 -1.19 -3.08 -0.82
CA SER A 433 -1.29 -1.97 -1.76
C SER A 433 0.08 -1.57 -2.31
N GLU A 434 0.07 -0.97 -3.51
CA GLU A 434 1.25 -0.27 -4.05
C GLU A 434 1.51 1.07 -3.34
N MET A 435 0.60 1.48 -2.47
CA MET A 435 0.64 2.74 -1.73
C MET A 435 0.51 2.46 -0.24
N SER A 436 1.23 3.24 0.57
CA SER A 436 1.31 2.97 2.00
C SER A 436 0.06 3.44 2.74
N HIS A 437 -0.20 4.76 2.77
CA HIS A 437 -1.24 5.38 3.62
C HIS A 437 -2.29 6.17 2.83
N ALA A 438 -2.84 5.54 1.79
CA ALA A 438 -3.80 6.15 0.87
C ALA A 438 -5.24 6.17 1.41
N ASN A 439 -5.66 5.18 2.21
CA ASN A 439 -7.04 5.04 2.66
C ASN A 439 -7.12 4.76 4.17
N THR A 440 -7.19 5.82 4.97
CA THR A 440 -7.23 5.75 6.45
C THR A 440 -8.35 4.85 6.95
N LEU A 441 -9.55 4.92 6.35
CA LEU A 441 -10.70 4.08 6.72
C LEU A 441 -10.41 2.59 6.53
N LEU A 442 -9.74 2.23 5.43
CA LEU A 442 -9.37 0.84 5.12
C LEU A 442 -8.33 0.29 6.10
N HIS A 443 -7.36 1.11 6.53
CA HIS A 443 -6.41 0.69 7.57
C HIS A 443 -7.11 0.38 8.90
N GLU A 444 -8.09 1.18 9.28
CA GLU A 444 -8.88 0.94 10.50
C GLU A 444 -9.76 -0.31 10.38
N TYR A 445 -10.37 -0.52 9.21
CA TYR A 445 -11.08 -1.75 8.90
C TYR A 445 -10.16 -2.98 9.03
N LEU A 446 -8.98 -2.94 8.42
CA LEU A 446 -7.99 -4.03 8.49
C LEU A 446 -7.56 -4.29 9.94
N ALA A 447 -7.26 -3.25 10.71
CA ALA A 447 -6.82 -3.38 12.09
C ALA A 447 -7.90 -4.05 12.98
N LYS A 448 -9.17 -3.62 12.87
CA LYS A 448 -10.28 -4.22 13.62
C LYS A 448 -10.53 -5.66 13.20
N ARG A 449 -10.70 -5.93 11.90
CA ARG A 449 -11.02 -7.27 11.39
C ARG A 449 -9.91 -8.28 11.64
N SER A 450 -8.65 -7.89 11.46
CA SER A 450 -7.51 -8.78 11.71
C SER A 450 -7.32 -9.10 13.19
N ALA A 451 -7.75 -8.23 14.10
CA ALA A 451 -7.77 -8.48 15.54
C ALA A 451 -8.97 -9.35 16.00
N GLY A 452 -9.94 -9.59 15.11
CA GLY A 452 -11.18 -10.33 15.42
C GLY A 452 -12.34 -9.44 15.87
N ASP A 453 -12.20 -8.12 15.79
CA ASP A 453 -13.23 -7.16 16.17
C ASP A 453 -14.16 -6.84 14.98
N SER A 454 -15.37 -6.33 15.29
CA SER A 454 -16.22 -5.71 14.27
C SER A 454 -15.72 -4.33 13.89
N PHE A 455 -15.92 -3.94 12.63
CA PHE A 455 -15.70 -2.57 12.18
C PHE A 455 -17.01 -1.77 12.21
N SER A 456 -16.94 -0.51 12.64
CA SER A 456 -18.06 0.43 12.69
C SER A 456 -17.63 1.80 12.17
N LEU A 457 -18.30 2.28 11.11
CA LEU A 457 -18.07 3.62 10.58
C LEU A 457 -18.36 4.70 11.63
N HIS A 458 -19.39 4.50 12.45
CA HIS A 458 -19.75 5.44 13.51
C HIS A 458 -18.63 5.57 14.56
N GLU A 459 -18.06 4.45 15.00
CA GLU A 459 -16.95 4.46 15.96
C GLU A 459 -15.70 5.09 15.36
N PHE A 460 -15.39 4.75 14.10
CA PHE A 460 -14.31 5.38 13.36
C PHE A 460 -14.49 6.91 13.33
N CYS A 461 -15.65 7.41 12.89
CA CYS A 461 -15.87 8.84 12.77
C CYS A 461 -15.80 9.55 14.13
N ARG A 462 -16.36 8.95 15.19
CA ARG A 462 -16.24 9.48 16.56
C ARG A 462 -14.78 9.61 16.99
N ASP A 463 -14.02 8.54 16.78
CA ASP A 463 -12.64 8.45 17.25
C ASP A 463 -11.67 9.28 16.40
N ARG A 464 -11.95 9.47 15.10
CA ARG A 464 -11.11 10.19 14.15
C ARG A 464 -11.41 11.69 14.09
N TYR A 465 -12.68 12.09 14.18
CA TYR A 465 -13.11 13.46 13.84
C TYR A 465 -13.67 14.26 15.03
N GLY A 466 -13.86 13.64 16.20
CA GLY A 466 -14.32 14.34 17.40
C GLY A 466 -15.63 15.09 17.18
N CYS A 467 -15.61 16.43 17.23
CA CYS A 467 -16.80 17.27 17.06
C CYS A 467 -17.41 17.20 15.65
N GLU A 468 -16.63 16.84 14.63
CA GLU A 468 -17.11 16.73 13.25
C GLU A 468 -17.58 15.32 12.88
N ALA A 469 -17.60 14.38 13.84
CA ALA A 469 -17.91 12.98 13.61
C ALA A 469 -19.25 12.75 12.89
N GLU A 470 -20.32 13.41 13.32
CA GLU A 470 -21.64 13.24 12.70
C GLU A 470 -21.67 13.74 11.25
N SER A 471 -21.02 14.88 10.99
CA SER A 471 -20.93 15.48 9.65
C SER A 471 -20.13 14.59 8.71
N MET A 472 -18.97 14.13 9.16
CA MET A 472 -18.11 13.23 8.38
C MET A 472 -18.76 11.86 8.16
N GLU A 473 -19.46 11.30 9.15
CA GLU A 473 -20.20 10.05 8.98
C GLU A 473 -21.29 10.16 7.90
N LYS A 474 -21.99 11.29 7.83
CA LYS A 474 -22.96 11.55 6.76
C LYS A 474 -22.29 11.58 5.39
N VAL A 475 -21.15 12.27 5.26
CA VAL A 475 -20.38 12.31 4.01
C VAL A 475 -19.94 10.91 3.58
N TRP A 476 -19.33 10.12 4.47
CA TRP A 476 -18.91 8.75 4.18
C TRP A 476 -20.07 7.86 3.70
N LYS A 477 -21.24 7.95 4.36
CA LYS A 477 -22.44 7.19 3.95
C LYS A 477 -23.00 7.62 2.59
N THR A 478 -22.97 8.92 2.29
CA THR A 478 -23.40 9.44 0.99
C THR A 478 -22.54 8.87 -0.14
N LEU A 479 -21.22 8.78 0.08
CA LEU A 479 -20.24 8.36 -0.92
C LEU A 479 -20.02 6.84 -0.99
N GLU A 480 -20.54 6.06 -0.04
CA GLU A 480 -20.27 4.61 0.07
C GLU A 480 -20.47 3.85 -1.25
N LYS A 481 -21.60 4.08 -1.94
CA LYS A 481 -21.91 3.39 -3.20
C LYS A 481 -21.01 3.82 -4.34
N GLU A 482 -20.70 5.12 -4.42
CA GLU A 482 -19.81 5.64 -5.45
C GLU A 482 -18.38 5.16 -5.25
N PHE A 483 -17.89 5.16 -4.00
CA PHE A 483 -16.56 4.68 -3.66
C PHE A 483 -16.42 3.18 -3.90
N ALA A 484 -17.47 2.39 -3.67
CA ALA A 484 -17.52 1.00 -4.10
C ALA A 484 -17.45 0.86 -5.64
N ALA A 485 -18.21 1.69 -6.38
CA ALA A 485 -18.20 1.73 -7.85
C ALA A 485 -16.86 2.16 -8.46
N ASN A 486 -16.06 2.91 -7.70
CA ASN A 486 -14.73 3.40 -8.08
C ASN A 486 -13.59 2.50 -7.57
N SER A 487 -13.90 1.42 -6.85
CA SER A 487 -12.88 0.51 -6.33
C SER A 487 -12.16 -0.23 -7.46
N PHE A 488 -10.86 -0.48 -7.24
CA PHE A 488 -10.01 -1.18 -8.19
C PHE A 488 -10.65 -2.52 -8.62
N HIS A 489 -10.91 -2.67 -9.92
CA HIS A 489 -11.59 -3.80 -10.60
C HIS A 489 -13.11 -3.77 -10.78
N GLN A 490 -13.87 -2.86 -10.15
CA GLN A 490 -15.18 -2.49 -10.73
C GLN A 490 -15.01 -1.59 -11.96
N THR A 491 -13.89 -0.89 -12.01
CA THR A 491 -13.53 0.06 -13.05
C THR A 491 -12.79 -0.66 -14.18
N GLY A 492 -13.53 -1.50 -14.93
CA GLY A 492 -13.10 -2.01 -16.25
C GLY A 492 -13.49 -1.06 -17.38
N LEU A 493 -13.63 0.23 -17.08
CA LEU A 493 -14.29 1.18 -17.94
C LEU A 493 -13.25 1.81 -18.86
N VAL A 494 -13.67 2.05 -20.09
CA VAL A 494 -12.87 2.68 -21.15
C VAL A 494 -12.47 4.14 -20.82
N PHE A 495 -12.82 4.64 -19.65
CA PHE A 495 -12.55 6.03 -19.25
C PHE A 495 -11.83 6.13 -17.90
N ASP A 496 -11.38 5.02 -17.31
CA ASP A 496 -10.71 5.01 -16.01
C ASP A 496 -9.26 5.54 -16.07
N ASP A 497 -8.77 5.90 -17.26
CA ASP A 497 -7.42 6.41 -17.46
C ASP A 497 -7.40 7.92 -17.73
N THR A 498 -8.20 8.69 -16.98
CA THR A 498 -8.24 10.17 -17.04
C THR A 498 -6.88 10.82 -16.80
N PHE A 499 -5.99 10.16 -16.05
CA PHE A 499 -4.61 10.61 -15.84
C PHE A 499 -3.70 10.45 -17.08
N ASN A 500 -4.05 9.56 -18.01
CA ASN A 500 -3.32 9.35 -19.28
C ASN A 500 -4.20 9.64 -20.48
N LEU A 501 -4.91 10.77 -20.47
CA LEU A 501 -6.00 11.07 -21.40
C LEU A 501 -5.61 10.86 -22.87
N LEU A 502 -4.55 11.54 -23.34
CA LEU A 502 -4.18 11.48 -24.75
C LEU A 502 -3.62 10.11 -25.15
N ASN A 503 -2.81 9.50 -24.30
CA ASN A 503 -2.25 8.17 -24.53
C ASN A 503 -3.35 7.10 -24.63
N HIS A 504 -4.32 7.19 -23.71
CA HIS A 504 -5.47 6.31 -23.67
C HIS A 504 -6.30 6.45 -24.95
N LEU A 505 -6.68 7.68 -25.30
CA LEU A 505 -7.43 7.97 -26.53
C LEU A 505 -6.69 7.50 -27.80
N ALA A 506 -5.36 7.57 -27.84
CA ALA A 506 -4.57 7.12 -28.98
C ALA A 506 -4.58 5.59 -29.16
N LYS A 507 -4.69 4.85 -28.06
CA LYS A 507 -4.73 3.38 -28.01
C LYS A 507 -6.15 2.81 -28.10
N MET A 508 -7.18 3.63 -27.87
CA MET A 508 -8.56 3.20 -28.01
C MET A 508 -8.82 2.70 -29.43
N PRO A 509 -9.28 1.46 -29.61
CA PRO A 509 -9.51 0.93 -30.94
C PRO A 509 -10.63 1.70 -31.64
N GLN A 510 -10.32 2.22 -32.83
CA GLN A 510 -11.24 3.04 -33.64
C GLN A 510 -12.53 2.26 -34.02
N ASP A 511 -12.44 0.92 -34.05
CA ASP A 511 -13.48 0.00 -34.52
C ASP A 511 -14.22 -0.75 -33.38
N HIS A 512 -13.93 -0.47 -32.11
CA HIS A 512 -14.67 -1.11 -31.02
C HIS A 512 -16.16 -0.80 -31.15
N CYS A 513 -16.95 -1.89 -31.15
CA CYS A 513 -18.38 -1.90 -31.45
C CYS A 513 -19.07 -0.80 -30.64
N GLU A 514 -19.56 0.25 -31.30
CA GLU A 514 -20.21 1.43 -30.69
C GLU A 514 -21.21 1.07 -29.58
N SER A 515 -21.90 -0.06 -29.73
CA SER A 515 -22.83 -0.60 -28.73
C SER A 515 -22.15 -0.90 -27.39
N ALA A 516 -20.93 -1.42 -27.40
CA ALA A 516 -20.14 -1.68 -26.19
C ALA A 516 -19.75 -0.37 -25.50
N MET A 517 -19.29 0.65 -26.25
CA MET A 517 -18.95 1.96 -25.67
C MET A 517 -20.16 2.68 -25.07
N ARG A 518 -21.32 2.62 -25.74
CA ARG A 518 -22.58 3.17 -25.22
C ARG A 518 -23.05 2.43 -23.96
N GLU A 519 -22.91 1.10 -23.96
CA GLU A 519 -23.28 0.26 -22.82
C GLU A 519 -22.36 0.50 -21.62
N GLU A 520 -21.05 0.60 -21.82
CA GLU A 520 -20.09 0.96 -20.78
C GLU A 520 -20.35 2.38 -20.23
N PHE A 521 -20.69 3.34 -21.11
CA PHE A 521 -21.09 4.68 -20.68
C PHE A 521 -22.39 4.66 -19.87
N ARG A 522 -23.40 3.90 -20.29
CA ARG A 522 -24.66 3.73 -19.54
C ARG A 522 -24.40 3.15 -18.16
N LYS A 523 -23.60 2.08 -18.07
CA LYS A 523 -23.20 1.48 -16.79
C LYS A 523 -22.48 2.49 -15.89
N LEU A 524 -21.57 3.28 -16.46
CA LEU A 524 -20.88 4.36 -15.76
C LEU A 524 -21.86 5.34 -15.09
N GLN A 525 -22.82 5.85 -15.85
CA GLN A 525 -23.82 6.79 -15.33
C GLN A 525 -24.74 6.16 -14.26
N GLU A 526 -25.05 4.87 -14.39
CA GLU A 526 -25.89 4.16 -13.42
C GLU A 526 -25.15 3.84 -12.11
N MET A 527 -23.86 3.49 -12.21
CA MET A 527 -23.04 3.12 -11.06
C MET A 527 -22.50 4.34 -10.31
N ARG A 528 -22.30 5.47 -10.99
CA ARG A 528 -21.69 6.69 -10.44
C ARG A 528 -22.65 7.88 -10.58
N PRO A 529 -23.73 7.93 -9.78
CA PRO A 529 -24.67 9.04 -9.84
C PRO A 529 -23.98 10.34 -9.40
N HIS A 530 -24.41 11.46 -9.96
CA HIS A 530 -24.00 12.77 -9.45
C HIS A 530 -24.59 12.98 -8.04
N LEU A 531 -23.74 13.32 -7.07
CA LEU A 531 -24.11 13.48 -5.66
C LEU A 531 -23.96 14.96 -5.24
N PRO A 532 -24.96 15.82 -5.54
CA PRO A 532 -24.88 17.23 -5.19
C PRO A 532 -24.83 17.44 -3.66
N GLY A 533 -24.17 18.51 -3.22
CA GLY A 533 -24.04 18.90 -1.83
C GLY A 533 -22.85 18.29 -1.08
N VAL A 534 -22.10 17.36 -1.70
CA VAL A 534 -20.92 16.76 -1.06
C VAL A 534 -19.82 17.82 -0.84
N TYR A 535 -19.49 18.62 -1.87
CA TYR A 535 -18.45 19.64 -1.73
C TYR A 535 -18.87 20.74 -0.76
N ALA A 536 -20.15 21.16 -0.78
CA ALA A 536 -20.69 22.08 0.22
C ALA A 536 -20.57 21.53 1.65
N ALA A 537 -20.93 20.26 1.88
CA ALA A 537 -20.81 19.65 3.20
C ALA A 537 -19.35 19.60 3.69
N LEU A 538 -18.41 19.29 2.80
CA LEU A 538 -16.98 19.31 3.09
C LEU A 538 -16.46 20.73 3.37
N ALA A 539 -16.93 21.73 2.61
CA ALA A 539 -16.57 23.13 2.80
C ALA A 539 -17.06 23.66 4.17
N ASP A 540 -18.28 23.29 4.55
CA ASP A 540 -18.88 23.63 5.84
C ASP A 540 -18.09 23.04 7.01
N ILE A 541 -17.62 21.79 6.91
CA ILE A 541 -16.76 21.16 7.92
C ILE A 541 -15.41 21.89 7.98
N THR A 542 -14.80 22.15 6.82
CA THR A 542 -13.52 22.87 6.70
C THR A 542 -13.58 24.25 7.35
N ALA A 543 -14.72 24.94 7.28
CA ALA A 543 -14.91 26.25 7.90
C ALA A 543 -14.98 26.22 9.44
N ARG A 544 -15.20 25.04 10.05
CA ARG A 544 -15.38 24.87 11.51
C ARG A 544 -14.18 24.26 12.21
N THR A 545 -13.23 23.67 11.49
CA THR A 545 -12.11 22.93 12.07
C THR A 545 -10.76 23.39 11.53
N SER A 546 -9.73 23.27 12.36
CA SER A 546 -8.33 23.39 11.98
C SER A 546 -7.55 22.10 12.23
N ASP A 547 -8.26 21.00 12.51
CA ASP A 547 -7.66 19.70 12.76
C ASP A 547 -7.09 19.12 11.45
N GLU A 548 -5.77 18.96 11.39
CA GLU A 548 -5.05 18.46 10.22
C GLU A 548 -5.52 17.07 9.78
N MET A 549 -5.93 16.20 10.71
CA MET A 549 -6.45 14.86 10.40
C MET A 549 -7.80 14.95 9.68
N VAL A 550 -8.68 15.86 10.11
CA VAL A 550 -9.97 16.10 9.45
C VAL A 550 -9.74 16.71 8.07
N LEU A 551 -8.90 17.74 7.97
CA LEU A 551 -8.61 18.44 6.72
C LEU A 551 -7.97 17.50 5.68
N ARG A 552 -7.05 16.63 6.11
CA ARG A 552 -6.44 15.61 5.26
C ARG A 552 -7.50 14.67 4.67
N ASP A 553 -8.37 14.13 5.52
CA ASP A 553 -9.43 13.21 5.07
C ASP A 553 -10.44 13.93 4.16
N ILE A 554 -10.73 15.22 4.39
CA ILE A 554 -11.57 16.04 3.48
C ILE A 554 -10.93 16.14 2.08
N ILE A 555 -9.64 16.42 1.98
CA ILE A 555 -8.94 16.51 0.68
C ILE A 555 -8.94 15.14 -0.01
N ASP A 556 -8.66 14.07 0.74
CA ASP A 556 -8.68 12.69 0.26
C ASP A 556 -10.05 12.28 -0.31
N ILE A 557 -11.13 12.63 0.40
CA ILE A 557 -12.51 12.40 -0.04
C ILE A 557 -12.83 13.26 -1.26
N ALA A 558 -12.55 14.56 -1.22
CA ALA A 558 -12.88 15.49 -2.30
C ALA A 558 -12.19 15.14 -3.61
N ARG A 559 -10.89 14.77 -3.58
CA ARG A 559 -10.16 14.38 -4.80
C ARG A 559 -10.66 13.05 -5.36
N THR A 560 -11.06 12.12 -4.48
CA THR A 560 -11.62 10.83 -4.90
C THR A 560 -12.99 11.02 -5.55
N HIS A 561 -13.86 11.85 -4.97
CA HIS A 561 -15.15 12.20 -5.54
C HIS A 561 -15.00 12.97 -6.88
N LEU A 562 -14.10 13.95 -6.94
CA LEU A 562 -13.81 14.71 -8.16
C LEU A 562 -13.28 13.85 -9.31
N MET A 563 -12.55 12.78 -9.00
CA MET A 563 -12.14 11.82 -10.03
C MET A 563 -13.34 11.09 -10.64
N SER A 564 -14.35 10.76 -9.83
CA SER A 564 -15.61 10.20 -10.31
C SER A 564 -16.31 11.16 -11.28
N ASP A 565 -16.41 12.45 -10.90
CA ASP A 565 -16.97 13.51 -11.75
C ASP A 565 -16.19 13.63 -13.08
N LEU A 566 -14.85 13.59 -13.04
CA LEU A 566 -14.00 13.64 -14.22
C LEU A 566 -14.22 12.46 -15.16
N VAL A 567 -14.29 11.23 -14.63
CA VAL A 567 -14.54 10.03 -15.45
C VAL A 567 -15.94 10.10 -16.08
N CYS A 568 -16.96 10.50 -15.31
CA CYS A 568 -18.32 10.66 -15.80
C CYS A 568 -18.44 11.75 -16.88
N GLU A 569 -17.78 12.90 -16.69
CA GLU A 569 -17.78 13.97 -17.68
C GLU A 569 -17.03 13.55 -18.95
N LEU A 570 -15.86 12.91 -18.83
CA LEU A 570 -15.13 12.39 -20.00
C LEU A 570 -15.99 11.39 -20.78
N GLY A 571 -16.61 10.42 -20.10
CA GLY A 571 -17.54 9.49 -20.72
C GLY A 571 -18.69 10.21 -21.44
N SER A 572 -19.23 11.27 -20.84
CA SER A 572 -20.33 12.08 -21.39
C SER A 572 -19.92 12.87 -22.64
N VAL A 573 -18.74 13.50 -22.60
CA VAL A 573 -18.15 14.19 -23.76
C VAL A 573 -17.94 13.21 -24.91
N MET A 574 -17.35 12.05 -24.65
CA MET A 574 -17.08 11.04 -25.67
C MET A 574 -18.37 10.42 -26.22
N GLY A 575 -19.34 10.12 -25.36
CA GLY A 575 -20.69 9.66 -25.70
C GLY A 575 -21.43 10.61 -26.65
N ARG A 576 -21.44 11.90 -26.31
CA ARG A 576 -22.05 12.95 -27.14
C ARG A 576 -21.27 13.17 -28.44
N LEU A 577 -19.94 13.05 -28.43
CA LEU A 577 -19.11 13.17 -29.64
C LEU A 577 -19.49 12.10 -30.66
N TRP A 578 -19.73 10.87 -30.22
CA TRP A 578 -20.23 9.80 -31.09
C TRP A 578 -21.63 10.10 -31.62
N THR A 579 -22.54 10.57 -30.76
CA THR A 579 -23.92 10.89 -31.14
C THR A 579 -23.97 12.01 -32.19
N TRP A 580 -23.18 13.07 -32.01
CA TRP A 580 -23.02 14.14 -33.00
C TRP A 580 -22.54 13.61 -34.36
N ARG A 581 -21.57 12.68 -34.36
CA ARG A 581 -21.00 12.09 -35.59
C ARG A 581 -21.98 11.21 -36.37
N LYS A 582 -22.92 10.51 -35.72
CA LYS A 582 -23.86 9.61 -36.41
C LYS A 582 -25.25 10.19 -36.60
N ASP A 583 -25.81 10.80 -35.57
CA ASP A 583 -27.26 11.02 -35.45
C ASP A 583 -27.68 12.49 -35.65
N ASN A 584 -26.78 13.35 -36.16
CA ASN A 584 -26.99 14.81 -36.25
C ASN A 584 -27.32 15.46 -34.90
N GLY A 585 -26.77 14.93 -33.79
CA GLY A 585 -26.88 15.56 -32.47
C GLY A 585 -26.16 16.90 -32.37
N GLU A 586 -26.17 17.54 -31.21
CA GLU A 586 -25.37 18.73 -30.93
C GLU A 586 -23.89 18.36 -30.72
N LYS A 587 -22.99 19.17 -31.27
CA LYS A 587 -21.54 19.00 -31.09
C LYS A 587 -21.19 19.22 -29.60
N PRO A 588 -20.54 18.25 -28.92
CA PRO A 588 -20.22 18.43 -27.50
C PRO A 588 -19.14 19.49 -27.29
N SER A 589 -19.12 20.05 -26.09
CA SER A 589 -17.97 20.78 -25.55
C SER A 589 -17.33 19.97 -24.43
N ALA A 590 -16.01 20.09 -24.29
CA ALA A 590 -15.24 19.57 -23.16
C ALA A 590 -14.86 20.67 -22.14
N ASP A 591 -15.51 21.84 -22.18
CA ASP A 591 -15.20 22.96 -21.27
C ASP A 591 -15.36 22.59 -19.80
N ARG A 592 -16.43 21.85 -19.45
CA ARG A 592 -16.66 21.38 -18.09
C ARG A 592 -15.57 20.40 -17.63
N PHE A 593 -15.14 19.49 -18.51
CA PHE A 593 -14.03 18.58 -18.23
C PHE A 593 -12.71 19.33 -17.95
N VAL A 594 -12.39 20.34 -18.77
CA VAL A 594 -11.25 21.23 -18.53
C VAL A 594 -11.40 21.93 -17.18
N LYS A 595 -12.59 22.46 -16.87
CA LYS A 595 -12.83 23.16 -15.61
C LYS A 595 -12.65 22.25 -14.39
N LEU A 596 -13.22 21.04 -14.40
CA LEU A 596 -13.03 20.05 -13.34
C LEU A 596 -11.55 19.67 -13.17
N THR A 597 -10.80 19.56 -14.28
CA THR A 597 -9.35 19.28 -14.23
C THR A 597 -8.56 20.45 -13.64
N GLU A 598 -8.97 21.70 -13.91
CA GLU A 598 -8.40 22.90 -13.26
C GLU A 598 -8.68 22.91 -11.75
N TYR A 599 -9.85 22.48 -11.32
CA TYR A 599 -10.17 22.36 -9.89
C TYR A 599 -9.48 21.18 -9.21
N LEU A 600 -9.20 20.10 -9.92
CA LEU A 600 -8.34 19.04 -9.41
C LEU A 600 -6.97 19.61 -9.03
N ALA A 601 -6.36 20.41 -9.90
CA ALA A 601 -5.10 21.09 -9.59
C ALA A 601 -5.23 22.01 -8.36
N LYS A 602 -6.24 22.89 -8.33
CA LYS A 602 -6.48 23.79 -7.19
C LYS A 602 -6.66 23.03 -5.88
N LEU A 603 -7.39 21.92 -5.89
CA LEU A 603 -7.64 21.10 -4.71
C LEU A 603 -6.36 20.47 -4.20
N LEU A 604 -5.53 19.91 -5.07
CA LEU A 604 -4.27 19.29 -4.69
C LEU A 604 -3.26 20.31 -4.15
N GLU A 605 -3.27 21.54 -4.66
CA GLU A 605 -2.43 22.65 -4.19
C GLU A 605 -2.77 23.13 -2.77
N THR A 606 -3.88 22.68 -2.19
CA THR A 606 -4.24 23.02 -0.80
C THR A 606 -3.38 22.28 0.24
N SER A 607 -2.60 21.28 -0.17
CA SER A 607 -1.71 20.51 0.71
C SER A 607 -0.39 20.14 0.03
N ASP A 608 0.70 20.35 0.76
CA ASP A 608 2.05 19.96 0.33
C ASP A 608 2.22 18.43 0.18
N GLU A 609 1.31 17.61 0.76
CA GLU A 609 1.33 16.15 0.61
C GLU A 609 1.14 15.68 -0.84
N TYR A 610 0.60 16.54 -1.71
CA TYR A 610 0.40 16.28 -3.14
C TYR A 610 1.40 17.00 -4.05
N SER A 611 2.49 17.54 -3.48
CA SER A 611 3.57 18.19 -4.22
C SER A 611 4.79 17.27 -4.37
N LEU A 612 5.23 17.06 -5.61
CA LEU A 612 6.52 16.43 -5.89
C LEU A 612 7.68 17.32 -5.46
N CYS A 613 7.55 18.65 -5.59
CA CYS A 613 8.56 19.59 -5.11
C CYS A 613 8.77 19.42 -3.60
N HIS A 614 7.68 19.38 -2.82
CA HIS A 614 7.77 19.15 -1.38
C HIS A 614 8.33 17.76 -1.05
N SER A 615 7.96 16.73 -1.81
CA SER A 615 8.51 15.39 -1.65
C SER A 615 10.03 15.35 -1.86
N LEU A 616 10.54 16.11 -2.83
CA LEU A 616 11.98 16.27 -3.08
C LEU A 616 12.67 17.04 -1.94
N GLU A 617 12.02 18.09 -1.40
CA GLU A 617 12.52 18.84 -0.24
C GLU A 617 12.66 17.94 1.00
N LEU A 618 11.69 17.07 1.27
CA LEU A 618 11.75 16.11 2.37
C LEU A 618 12.88 15.10 2.19
N LEU A 619 13.05 14.55 0.98
CA LEU A 619 14.18 13.66 0.66
C LEU A 619 15.53 14.34 0.93
N ALA A 620 15.67 15.63 0.58
CA ALA A 620 16.90 16.40 0.78
C ALA A 620 17.22 16.69 2.26
N GLN A 621 16.22 16.66 3.14
CA GLN A 621 16.41 16.83 4.58
C GLN A 621 17.01 15.59 5.25
N VAL A 622 16.85 14.41 4.65
CA VAL A 622 17.34 13.14 5.21
C VAL A 622 18.83 12.95 4.95
N HIS A 623 19.25 13.11 3.69
CA HIS A 623 20.62 12.91 3.24
C HIS A 623 20.84 13.68 1.93
N PRO A 624 22.08 14.13 1.62
CA PRO A 624 22.42 14.70 0.31
C PRO A 624 21.87 13.86 -0.85
N LEU A 625 21.22 14.55 -1.79
CA LEU A 625 20.61 13.94 -2.95
C LEU A 625 21.59 13.79 -4.10
N ASN A 626 21.42 12.72 -4.87
CA ASN A 626 22.00 12.61 -6.20
C ASN A 626 21.48 13.78 -7.06
N PRO A 627 22.33 14.50 -7.81
CA PRO A 627 21.90 15.59 -8.69
C PRO A 627 20.80 15.23 -9.71
N ALA A 628 20.70 13.96 -10.10
CA ALA A 628 19.66 13.45 -11.00
C ALA A 628 18.29 13.22 -10.31
N SER A 629 18.20 13.35 -8.99
CA SER A 629 17.02 12.98 -8.18
C SER A 629 15.73 13.66 -8.65
N GLU A 630 15.78 14.95 -9.00
CA GLU A 630 14.59 15.67 -9.48
C GLU A 630 14.04 15.04 -10.78
N GLN A 631 14.92 14.80 -11.75
CA GLN A 631 14.54 14.21 -13.04
C GLN A 631 14.05 12.76 -12.88
N THR A 632 14.71 11.99 -12.02
CA THR A 632 14.28 10.63 -11.69
C THR A 632 12.92 10.63 -11.00
N LEU A 633 12.66 11.54 -10.05
CA LEU A 633 11.37 11.65 -9.37
C LEU A 633 10.25 12.06 -10.35
N MET A 634 10.52 13.04 -11.22
CA MET A 634 9.61 13.44 -12.29
C MET A 634 9.28 12.26 -13.21
N GLY A 635 10.30 11.50 -13.67
CA GLY A 635 10.11 10.33 -14.52
C GLY A 635 9.34 9.17 -13.87
N ASN A 636 9.60 8.93 -12.58
CA ASN A 636 8.89 7.92 -11.81
C ASN A 636 7.42 8.29 -11.57
N ALA A 637 7.08 9.58 -11.47
CA ALA A 637 5.72 10.04 -11.24
C ALA A 637 4.90 10.25 -12.52
N GLU A 638 5.53 10.73 -13.60
CA GLU A 638 4.84 11.15 -14.82
C GLU A 638 4.56 10.00 -15.80
N ASN A 639 5.29 8.88 -15.73
CA ASN A 639 5.06 7.76 -16.65
C ASN A 639 3.64 7.20 -16.57
N SER A 640 3.23 6.49 -17.63
CA SER A 640 1.84 6.02 -17.76
C SER A 640 1.32 5.12 -16.63
N TYR A 641 2.20 4.43 -15.91
CA TYR A 641 1.79 3.60 -14.78
C TYR A 641 1.51 4.43 -13.52
N CYS A 642 2.36 5.45 -13.27
CA CYS A 642 2.44 6.13 -11.98
C CYS A 642 1.68 7.45 -11.85
N ARG A 643 1.13 7.99 -12.94
CA ARG A 643 0.33 9.22 -12.89
C ARG A 643 -0.81 9.07 -11.89
N THR A 644 -0.93 10.06 -11.02
CA THR A 644 -1.89 10.08 -9.91
C THR A 644 -2.19 11.52 -9.49
N TYR A 645 -2.80 11.71 -8.33
CA TYR A 645 -3.18 12.99 -7.72
C TYR A 645 -1.98 13.87 -7.33
N ILE A 646 -1.27 14.40 -8.31
CA ILE A 646 -0.08 15.23 -8.12
C ILE A 646 -0.34 16.64 -8.65
N ALA A 647 -0.10 17.65 -7.82
CA ALA A 647 -0.39 19.05 -8.15
C ALA A 647 0.38 19.52 -9.39
N GLU A 648 1.68 19.23 -9.47
CA GLU A 648 2.52 19.65 -10.59
C GLU A 648 2.10 18.97 -11.90
N LEU A 649 1.72 17.69 -11.87
CA LEU A 649 1.21 16.99 -13.06
C LEU A 649 -0.18 17.50 -13.46
N ALA A 650 -1.05 17.82 -12.51
CA ALA A 650 -2.35 18.40 -12.81
C ALA A 650 -2.20 19.73 -13.56
N ARG A 651 -1.27 20.59 -13.14
CA ARG A 651 -0.96 21.86 -13.80
C ARG A 651 -0.28 21.69 -15.15
N ALA A 652 0.80 20.92 -15.20
CA ALA A 652 1.71 20.89 -16.33
C ALA A 652 1.33 19.85 -17.40
N ILE A 653 0.54 18.84 -17.04
CA ILE A 653 0.19 17.71 -17.92
C ILE A 653 -1.32 17.61 -18.11
N TYR A 654 -2.10 17.38 -17.05
CA TYR A 654 -3.51 17.00 -17.18
C TYR A 654 -4.37 18.14 -17.74
N ILE A 655 -4.18 19.38 -17.26
CA ILE A 655 -4.89 20.55 -17.81
C ILE A 655 -4.55 20.79 -19.29
N PRO A 656 -3.26 20.80 -19.72
CA PRO A 656 -2.92 20.88 -21.14
C PRO A 656 -3.52 19.75 -21.99
N GLU A 657 -3.52 18.51 -21.52
CA GLU A 657 -4.15 17.38 -22.21
C GLU A 657 -5.67 17.59 -22.37
N ALA A 658 -6.35 18.02 -21.31
CA ALA A 658 -7.79 18.33 -21.35
C ALA A 658 -8.11 19.49 -22.31
N LYS A 659 -7.27 20.54 -22.32
CA LYS A 659 -7.40 21.67 -23.25
C LYS A 659 -7.19 21.25 -24.70
N PHE A 660 -6.22 20.37 -24.95
CA PHE A 660 -6.00 19.78 -26.27
C PHE A 660 -7.26 19.03 -26.75
N LEU A 661 -7.85 18.17 -25.90
CA LEU A 661 -9.08 17.47 -26.24
C LEU A 661 -10.22 18.44 -26.58
N ARG A 662 -10.43 19.47 -25.75
CA ARG A 662 -11.45 20.51 -26.00
C ARG A 662 -11.23 21.20 -27.34
N ASP A 663 -10.01 21.66 -27.62
CA ASP A 663 -9.68 22.42 -28.82
C ASP A 663 -9.78 21.54 -30.09
N TRP A 664 -9.37 20.28 -29.98
CA TRP A 664 -9.56 19.29 -31.03
C TRP A 664 -11.05 19.03 -31.28
N ILE A 665 -11.87 18.80 -30.25
CA ILE A 665 -13.32 18.65 -30.42
C ILE A 665 -13.88 19.90 -31.10
N ALA A 666 -13.57 21.11 -30.62
CA ALA A 666 -14.08 22.37 -31.15
C ALA A 666 -13.75 22.58 -32.64
N SER A 667 -12.56 22.17 -33.09
CA SER A 667 -12.11 22.30 -34.48
C SER A 667 -12.52 21.14 -35.40
N ALA A 668 -12.78 19.95 -34.85
CA ALA A 668 -13.11 18.75 -35.61
C ALA A 668 -14.36 18.92 -36.47
N GLN A 669 -14.30 18.41 -37.70
CA GLN A 669 -15.46 18.16 -38.55
C GLN A 669 -16.08 16.80 -38.21
N LYS A 670 -17.28 16.54 -38.75
CA LYS A 670 -18.09 15.37 -38.38
C LYS A 670 -17.40 14.05 -38.79
N GLU A 671 -16.69 14.09 -39.90
CA GLU A 671 -15.94 12.98 -40.49
C GLU A 671 -14.60 12.76 -39.78
N ASP A 672 -14.06 13.79 -39.13
CA ASP A 672 -12.74 13.72 -38.49
C ASP A 672 -12.72 12.66 -37.39
N ARG A 673 -11.58 11.97 -37.30
CA ARG A 673 -11.23 11.06 -36.22
C ARG A 673 -9.95 11.58 -35.58
N ALA A 674 -9.80 11.35 -34.28
CA ALA A 674 -8.54 11.69 -33.62
C ALA A 674 -7.50 10.74 -34.18
N ASP A 675 -6.50 11.29 -34.85
CA ASP A 675 -5.36 10.50 -35.31
C ASP A 675 -4.49 10.11 -34.12
N SER A 676 -4.16 8.82 -34.03
CA SER A 676 -3.37 8.29 -32.91
C SER A 676 -1.99 8.95 -32.86
N GLN A 677 -1.37 9.24 -34.00
CA GLN A 677 -0.06 9.90 -34.02
C GLN A 677 -0.17 11.35 -33.54
N MET A 678 -1.16 12.10 -34.01
CA MET A 678 -1.44 13.46 -33.52
C MET A 678 -1.61 13.51 -31.99
N LEU A 679 -2.34 12.56 -31.41
CA LEU A 679 -2.53 12.49 -29.95
C LEU A 679 -1.21 12.20 -29.21
N LEU A 680 -0.40 11.26 -29.71
CA LEU A 680 0.90 10.92 -29.13
C LEU A 680 1.91 12.07 -29.27
N ASP A 681 1.92 12.79 -30.39
CA ASP A 681 2.77 13.95 -30.61
C ASP A 681 2.40 15.11 -29.67
N ALA A 682 1.10 15.33 -29.46
CA ALA A 682 0.60 16.32 -28.50
C ALA A 682 0.99 15.96 -27.06
N GLU A 683 0.82 14.69 -26.67
CA GLU A 683 1.26 14.16 -25.38
C GLU A 683 2.77 14.39 -25.18
N ALA A 684 3.60 14.01 -26.16
CA ALA A 684 5.04 14.19 -26.10
C ALA A 684 5.43 15.68 -25.94
N ALA A 685 4.81 16.57 -26.70
CA ALA A 685 5.07 18.01 -26.61
C ALA A 685 4.66 18.61 -25.25
N ILE A 686 3.58 18.13 -24.64
CA ILE A 686 3.15 18.54 -23.29
C ILE A 686 4.18 18.06 -22.26
N ARG A 687 4.59 16.78 -22.34
CA ARG A 687 5.61 16.20 -21.46
C ARG A 687 6.93 16.96 -21.56
N ASP A 688 7.40 17.25 -22.76
CA ASP A 688 8.66 17.98 -22.96
C ASP A 688 8.65 19.37 -22.30
N LYS A 689 7.51 20.06 -22.29
CA LYS A 689 7.36 21.35 -21.58
C LYS A 689 7.46 21.19 -20.06
N PHE A 690 6.93 20.10 -19.50
CA PHE A 690 7.06 19.80 -18.08
C PHE A 690 8.51 19.60 -17.68
N TYR A 691 9.28 18.80 -18.44
CA TYR A 691 10.71 18.56 -18.20
C TYR A 691 11.61 19.77 -18.50
N ALA A 692 11.13 20.77 -19.24
CA ALA A 692 11.90 21.98 -19.53
C ALA A 692 12.08 22.90 -18.31
N HIS A 693 11.38 22.64 -17.20
CA HIS A 693 11.43 23.44 -15.98
C HIS A 693 11.62 22.55 -14.74
N PRO A 694 12.32 23.01 -13.70
CA PRO A 694 12.43 22.29 -12.43
C PRO A 694 11.07 22.20 -11.72
N LEU A 695 10.90 21.27 -10.78
CA LEU A 695 9.66 21.08 -10.03
C LEU A 695 9.21 22.36 -9.32
N ALA A 696 10.15 23.12 -8.77
CA ALA A 696 9.88 24.38 -8.09
C ALA A 696 9.19 25.43 -8.98
N ALA A 697 9.37 25.37 -10.31
CA ALA A 697 8.72 26.29 -11.25
C ALA A 697 7.23 25.97 -11.46
N HIS A 698 6.79 24.75 -11.13
CA HIS A 698 5.40 24.31 -11.23
C HIS A 698 4.62 24.51 -9.92
N LYS A 699 5.31 24.88 -8.82
CA LYS A 699 4.68 25.12 -7.51
C LYS A 699 3.88 26.42 -7.55
N VAL A 700 2.60 26.34 -7.21
CA VAL A 700 1.69 27.48 -7.10
C VAL A 700 1.23 27.61 -5.66
N GLN A 701 1.03 28.84 -5.19
CA GLN A 701 0.41 29.07 -3.88
C GLN A 701 -1.08 28.70 -3.95
N GLY A 702 -1.48 27.69 -3.18
CA GLY A 702 -2.86 27.21 -3.13
C GLY A 702 -3.83 28.23 -2.55
N GLU A 703 -5.08 28.14 -3.01
CA GLU A 703 -6.23 28.84 -2.42
C GLU A 703 -6.68 28.11 -1.12
N PRO A 704 -7.39 28.78 -0.20
CA PRO A 704 -7.97 28.09 0.96
C PRO A 704 -8.89 26.94 0.54
N LEU A 705 -8.77 25.77 1.18
CA LEU A 705 -9.53 24.57 0.85
C LEU A 705 -11.06 24.81 0.78
N SER A 706 -11.62 25.56 1.74
CA SER A 706 -13.05 25.89 1.76
C SER A 706 -13.48 26.73 0.55
N CYS A 707 -12.60 27.58 0.00
CA CYS A 707 -12.89 28.34 -1.22
C CYS A 707 -12.98 27.40 -2.42
N VAL A 708 -12.00 26.51 -2.58
CA VAL A 708 -11.95 25.54 -3.68
C VAL A 708 -13.17 24.62 -3.67
N LEU A 709 -13.56 24.11 -2.49
CA LEU A 709 -14.73 23.25 -2.33
C LEU A 709 -16.05 23.96 -2.66
N ASN A 710 -16.22 25.20 -2.21
CA ASN A 710 -17.42 26.00 -2.55
C ASN A 710 -17.51 26.30 -4.05
N GLU A 711 -16.38 26.57 -4.70
CA GLU A 711 -16.35 26.76 -6.14
C GLU A 711 -16.68 25.46 -6.90
N LEU A 712 -16.17 24.31 -6.45
CA LEU A 712 -16.45 22.99 -7.02
C LEU A 712 -17.94 22.64 -7.00
N GLU A 713 -18.65 22.96 -5.93
CA GLU A 713 -20.11 22.73 -5.82
C GLU A 713 -20.92 23.44 -6.91
N ASN A 714 -20.40 24.54 -7.47
CA ASN A 714 -21.11 25.37 -8.44
C ASN A 714 -20.86 24.97 -9.92
N ILE A 715 -20.20 23.84 -10.19
CA ILE A 715 -19.76 23.39 -11.54
C ILE A 715 -20.55 22.19 -12.05
#